data_AF-A0AAD2HYG4-F1
#
_entry.id   AF-A0AAD2HYG4-F1
#
_cell.length_a   1.000
_cell.length_b   1.000
_cell.length_c   1.000
_cell.angle_alpha   90.00
_cell.angle_beta   90.00
_cell.angle_gamma   90.00
#
_symmetry.space_group_name_H-M   'P 1'
#
loop_
_entity.id
_entity.type
_entity.pdbx_description
1 polymer ?
#
loop_
_entity_poly.entity_id
_entity_poly.type
_entity_poly.pdbx_seq_one_letter_code
_entity_poly.pdbx_strand_id
1 'polypeptide(L)'
;MSSETVYATFTDDISTQEPFECRSGARCYTRPRPDLNKGHIIMPDHPRYRVGNQSSTSASRIVCKACHEHYRTKASSTIGAPTKVSLERERDSIRLQNIEGRIGDASQAGVIAAVPQVLESMGPPQFVPHQQGSASGPRLSLPKSSSSNMGRHQAGTEQYSSKGYSAAHQQYLPSRQRWAQMAYSGTPQEIATVKIGVRYEAPGKENGVSFGTISEGKNIHAKATAAEIIQLVIEVATAKLHAEIADQTKSMFTFDESRFVVREAETWINIHEELPDQPILYNRCLKKGRSRADQGKLVYSRPSKPFLYVLVINSKEWQQFLNFQEDHFDAVSQIESVSERSSHRPDPTVDAFLEAPVFRLTRSKTSTLSQKKSVPADTTGIQVMASSLQSLSARSSVQNGLILETSQKPATISSVGSGSKKRSAEDDNEPQRQRPCHDLDIHEIKTVEDVYHPVDLKRMAKALTLSGSVPASSREAAAHITETIEFFRVRSAPLSVVLESAKAFTCDIADKEVGSLSLKTFLPPLGVGTFKSAHSAYLTLASLSSTPLGAAPNQLVALKRMFTKRHTLKRFSPVEEFQHTTSEANLLFWGTTLLNFTYSFIRDYISKHSSPPAELPIYAIRFVEAGVALVHDSAATGSSSKNTSSLLRSYLIEEMIETRKFVKFINNNSALPVASLDPELYPIAVFLCFTQHVQYEHTGKLVIAWTPD
;
A
#
# COMPACT_ATOMS: atom_id res chain seq x y z
N MET A 1 -3.26 -44.68 -32.12
CA MET A 1 -3.92 -43.39 -31.84
C MET A 1 -3.90 -42.58 -33.11
N SER A 2 -5.03 -42.51 -33.81
CA SER A 2 -5.21 -41.74 -35.06
C SER A 2 -5.23 -40.24 -34.76
N SER A 3 -4.45 -39.46 -35.50
CA SER A 3 -4.45 -38.00 -35.44
C SER A 3 -5.73 -37.47 -36.09
N GLU A 4 -6.59 -36.81 -35.31
CA GLU A 4 -7.72 -36.04 -35.83
C GLU A 4 -7.22 -34.81 -36.59
N THR A 5 -7.67 -34.66 -37.83
CA THR A 5 -7.43 -33.47 -38.65
C THR A 5 -8.48 -32.40 -38.29
N VAL A 6 -8.02 -31.22 -37.88
CA VAL A 6 -8.88 -30.12 -37.41
C VAL A 6 -9.20 -29.15 -38.55
N TYR A 7 -10.48 -28.80 -38.73
CA TYR A 7 -10.94 -27.84 -39.73
C TYR A 7 -11.31 -26.48 -39.09
N ALA A 8 -10.98 -25.39 -39.78
CA ALA A 8 -11.43 -24.04 -39.40
C ALA A 8 -12.82 -23.76 -39.98
N THR A 9 -13.69 -23.08 -39.22
CA THR A 9 -14.98 -22.57 -39.71
C THR A 9 -14.85 -21.12 -40.15
N PHE A 10 -15.43 -20.86 -41.31
CA PHE A 10 -15.48 -19.53 -41.93
C PHE A 10 -16.94 -19.17 -42.15
N THR A 11 -17.36 -18.02 -41.63
CA THR A 11 -18.65 -17.42 -41.98
C THR A 11 -18.43 -16.09 -42.70
N ASP A 12 -19.10 -15.95 -43.83
CA ASP A 12 -19.04 -14.76 -44.66
C ASP A 12 -19.97 -13.66 -44.11
N ASP A 13 -19.44 -12.44 -44.10
CA ASP A 13 -20.09 -11.16 -43.84
C ASP A 13 -20.88 -11.01 -42.52
N ILE A 14 -20.31 -10.27 -41.57
CA ILE A 14 -20.96 -9.95 -40.29
C ILE A 14 -21.00 -8.43 -40.08
N SER A 15 -22.20 -7.87 -40.06
CA SER A 15 -22.45 -6.47 -39.72
C SER A 15 -22.13 -6.18 -38.24
N THR A 16 -21.16 -5.30 -37.98
CA THR A 16 -20.88 -4.72 -36.66
C THR A 16 -20.44 -3.27 -36.82
N GLN A 17 -20.89 -2.36 -35.95
CA GLN A 17 -20.72 -0.90 -36.12
C GLN A 17 -19.37 -0.31 -35.66
N GLU A 18 -18.48 -1.10 -35.05
CA GLU A 18 -17.23 -0.57 -34.47
C GLU A 18 -16.02 -0.69 -35.43
N PRO A 19 -15.18 0.34 -35.59
CA PRO A 19 -13.96 0.28 -36.41
C PRO A 19 -12.88 -0.63 -35.78
N PHE A 20 -12.05 -1.28 -36.60
CA PHE A 20 -11.01 -2.19 -36.12
C PHE A 20 -9.68 -2.04 -36.88
N GLU A 21 -8.55 -2.38 -36.24
CA GLU A 21 -7.21 -2.16 -36.79
C GLU A 21 -6.65 -3.46 -37.39
N CYS A 22 -6.23 -3.42 -38.66
CA CYS A 22 -5.57 -4.53 -39.35
C CYS A 22 -4.07 -4.27 -39.50
N ARG A 23 -3.25 -5.22 -39.03
CA ARG A 23 -1.80 -5.22 -39.24
C ARG A 23 -1.44 -6.31 -40.23
N SER A 24 -1.15 -5.88 -41.45
CA SER A 24 -0.53 -6.62 -42.55
C SER A 24 -0.69 -8.14 -42.47
N GLY A 25 -1.83 -8.65 -42.95
CA GLY A 25 -2.01 -10.04 -43.35
C GLY A 25 -2.05 -11.10 -42.26
N ALA A 26 -2.00 -10.78 -40.95
CA ALA A 26 -2.05 -11.83 -39.92
C ALA A 26 -2.85 -11.51 -38.66
N ARG A 27 -3.13 -10.24 -38.33
CA ARG A 27 -3.83 -9.89 -37.08
C ARG A 27 -4.74 -8.68 -37.24
N CYS A 28 -6.04 -8.90 -37.00
CA CYS A 28 -7.05 -7.85 -36.81
C CYS A 28 -7.35 -7.72 -35.31
N TYR A 29 -7.46 -6.49 -34.83
CA TYR A 29 -7.78 -6.17 -33.44
C TYR A 29 -9.07 -5.38 -33.35
N THR A 30 -10.01 -5.83 -32.53
CA THR A 30 -11.34 -5.21 -32.34
C THR A 30 -11.30 -3.85 -31.63
N ARG A 31 -10.14 -3.40 -31.14
CA ARG A 31 -9.94 -2.05 -30.60
C ARG A 31 -8.64 -1.44 -31.13
N PRO A 32 -8.67 -0.25 -31.74
CA PRO A 32 -7.46 0.49 -32.13
C PRO A 32 -6.58 0.73 -30.91
N ARG A 33 -5.27 0.49 -31.03
CA ARG A 33 -4.32 0.80 -29.96
C ARG A 33 -3.61 2.12 -30.26
N PRO A 34 -3.77 3.16 -29.42
CA PRO A 34 -3.24 4.50 -29.72
C PRO A 34 -1.71 4.61 -29.62
N ASP A 35 -1.00 3.57 -29.16
CA ASP A 35 0.44 3.59 -28.85
C ASP A 35 1.34 3.09 -30.01
N LEU A 36 0.79 2.71 -31.17
CA LEU A 36 1.55 1.98 -32.19
C LEU A 36 1.17 2.39 -33.64
N ASN A 37 1.95 3.29 -34.25
CA ASN A 37 1.76 3.93 -35.56
C ASN A 37 1.86 3.01 -36.82
N LYS A 38 1.43 1.74 -36.81
CA LYS A 38 1.64 0.82 -37.97
C LYS A 38 0.43 -0.04 -38.39
N GLY A 39 -0.81 0.34 -38.04
CA GLY A 39 -2.02 -0.39 -38.47
C GLY A 39 -2.90 0.42 -39.43
N HIS A 40 -3.60 -0.27 -40.34
CA HIS A 40 -4.67 0.33 -41.13
C HIS A 40 -5.99 0.22 -40.35
N ILE A 41 -6.68 1.35 -40.16
CA ILE A 41 -8.03 1.38 -39.58
C ILE A 41 -9.03 0.98 -40.67
N ILE A 42 -9.85 -0.03 -40.37
CA ILE A 42 -10.89 -0.53 -41.26
C ILE A 42 -12.22 0.04 -40.79
N MET A 43 -12.88 0.76 -41.69
CA MET A 43 -14.12 1.48 -41.42
C MET A 43 -15.33 0.54 -41.26
N PRO A 44 -16.42 0.98 -40.61
CA PRO A 44 -17.60 0.16 -40.32
C PRO A 44 -18.27 -0.52 -41.53
N ASP A 45 -18.16 0.09 -42.70
CA ASP A 45 -18.75 -0.32 -43.97
C ASP A 45 -17.97 -1.41 -44.72
N HIS A 46 -16.77 -1.78 -44.25
CA HIS A 46 -16.02 -2.87 -44.87
C HIS A 46 -16.51 -4.26 -44.44
N PRO A 47 -16.62 -5.22 -45.39
CA PRO A 47 -17.08 -6.57 -45.12
C PRO A 47 -16.17 -7.31 -44.13
N ARG A 48 -16.78 -8.03 -43.19
CA ARG A 48 -16.11 -8.66 -42.05
C ARG A 48 -16.36 -10.16 -42.04
N TYR A 49 -15.35 -10.93 -41.63
CA TYR A 49 -15.42 -12.38 -41.66
C TYR A 49 -15.09 -12.94 -40.29
N ARG A 50 -15.73 -14.04 -39.90
CA ARG A 50 -15.43 -14.73 -38.64
C ARG A 50 -14.61 -15.98 -38.92
N VAL A 51 -13.50 -16.10 -38.19
CA VAL A 51 -12.60 -17.26 -38.22
C VAL A 51 -12.64 -17.93 -36.85
N GLY A 52 -13.07 -19.18 -36.81
CA GLY A 52 -13.17 -20.00 -35.60
C GLY A 52 -12.44 -21.33 -35.74
N ASN A 53 -11.96 -21.87 -34.62
CA ASN A 53 -11.43 -23.23 -34.55
C ASN A 53 -12.52 -24.14 -33.94
N GLN A 54 -12.95 -25.19 -34.65
CA GLN A 54 -14.04 -26.06 -34.22
C GLN A 54 -13.74 -26.83 -32.91
N SER A 55 -12.47 -27.08 -32.58
CA SER A 55 -12.09 -27.97 -31.47
C SER A 55 -11.72 -27.27 -30.16
N SER A 56 -11.76 -25.93 -30.11
CA SER A 56 -11.36 -25.19 -28.91
C SER A 56 -12.46 -24.26 -28.43
N THR A 57 -12.65 -24.16 -27.11
CA THR A 57 -13.48 -23.14 -26.44
C THR A 57 -13.00 -21.70 -26.67
N SER A 58 -11.99 -21.50 -27.52
CA SER A 58 -11.49 -20.19 -27.91
C SER A 58 -12.54 -19.40 -28.68
N ALA A 59 -12.82 -18.17 -28.24
CA ALA A 59 -13.72 -17.27 -28.94
C ALA A 59 -13.30 -17.07 -30.41
N SER A 60 -14.26 -17.23 -31.33
CA SER A 60 -14.10 -16.91 -32.75
C SER A 60 -13.68 -15.44 -32.94
N ARG A 61 -12.82 -15.16 -33.92
CA ARG A 61 -12.30 -13.80 -34.17
C ARG A 61 -12.93 -13.19 -35.41
N ILE A 62 -13.17 -11.88 -35.38
CA ILE A 62 -13.60 -11.11 -36.55
C ILE A 62 -12.35 -10.53 -37.23
N VAL A 63 -12.26 -10.68 -38.54
CA VAL A 63 -11.12 -10.24 -39.36
C VAL A 63 -11.60 -9.56 -40.65
N CYS A 64 -10.74 -8.76 -41.28
CA CYS A 64 -11.00 -8.18 -42.59
C CYS A 64 -10.85 -9.19 -43.72
N LYS A 65 -11.33 -8.84 -44.92
CA LYS A 65 -11.22 -9.66 -46.14
C LYS A 65 -9.80 -10.19 -46.39
N ALA A 66 -8.79 -9.32 -46.38
CA ALA A 66 -7.40 -9.73 -46.61
C ALA A 66 -6.87 -10.75 -45.58
N CYS A 67 -7.21 -10.59 -44.29
CA CYS A 67 -6.85 -11.56 -43.27
C CYS A 67 -7.66 -12.86 -43.42
N HIS A 68 -8.95 -12.77 -43.77
CA HIS A 68 -9.79 -13.93 -44.04
C HIS A 68 -9.23 -14.79 -45.18
N GLU A 69 -8.85 -14.17 -46.30
CA GLU A 69 -8.21 -14.83 -47.44
C GLU A 69 -6.84 -15.43 -47.06
N HIS A 70 -6.06 -14.72 -46.24
CA HIS A 70 -4.83 -15.27 -45.67
C HIS A 70 -5.09 -16.51 -44.81
N TYR A 71 -6.14 -16.52 -43.98
CA TYR A 71 -6.49 -17.69 -43.17
C TYR A 71 -7.07 -18.84 -44.00
N ARG A 72 -7.79 -18.57 -45.10
CA ARG A 72 -8.28 -19.61 -46.02
C ARG A 72 -7.15 -20.29 -46.79
N THR A 73 -6.11 -19.54 -47.18
CA THR A 73 -4.95 -20.08 -47.91
C THR A 73 -3.98 -20.86 -47.03
N LYS A 74 -4.06 -20.67 -45.71
CA LYS A 74 -3.23 -21.35 -44.71
C LYS A 74 -3.84 -22.71 -44.33
N ALA A 75 -3.94 -23.62 -45.29
CA ALA A 75 -4.34 -25.01 -45.04
C ALA A 75 -3.13 -25.84 -44.57
N SER A 76 -3.28 -26.47 -43.41
CA SER A 76 -2.58 -27.71 -43.08
C SER A 76 -2.82 -28.76 -44.18
N SER A 77 -1.74 -29.30 -44.75
CA SER A 77 -1.68 -30.48 -45.65
C SER A 77 -2.75 -31.53 -45.29
N THR A 78 -3.59 -32.05 -46.18
CA THR A 78 -3.28 -32.81 -47.41
C THR A 78 -4.57 -32.92 -48.25
N ILE A 79 -4.45 -32.88 -49.59
CA ILE A 79 -5.56 -33.02 -50.54
C ILE A 79 -5.80 -34.52 -50.81
N GLY A 80 -7.04 -35.00 -50.62
CA GLY A 80 -7.53 -36.29 -51.11
C GLY A 80 -8.75 -36.08 -52.02
N ALA A 81 -8.75 -36.75 -53.17
CA ALA A 81 -9.72 -36.64 -54.28
C ALA A 81 -11.13 -37.17 -53.92
N PRO A 82 -12.17 -36.84 -54.71
CA PRO A 82 -13.57 -37.00 -54.29
C PRO A 82 -14.11 -38.41 -54.57
N THR A 83 -14.76 -39.01 -53.57
CA THR A 83 -15.60 -40.20 -53.77
C THR A 83 -17.07 -39.79 -53.74
N LYS A 84 -17.78 -40.03 -54.85
CA LYS A 84 -19.24 -39.95 -54.95
C LYS A 84 -19.87 -41.19 -54.29
N VAL A 85 -20.76 -41.01 -53.31
CA VAL A 85 -21.90 -41.90 -52.99
C VAL A 85 -22.97 -41.03 -52.28
N SER A 86 -24.01 -40.61 -53.00
CA SER A 86 -25.41 -41.08 -52.94
C SER A 86 -26.23 -40.64 -51.72
N LEU A 87 -27.26 -39.86 -52.01
CA LEU A 87 -28.46 -39.64 -51.21
C LEU A 87 -29.14 -40.98 -50.90
N GLU A 88 -29.60 -41.17 -49.66
CA GLU A 88 -30.99 -41.55 -49.33
C GLU A 88 -31.24 -41.61 -47.81
N ARG A 89 -32.36 -40.97 -47.39
CA ARG A 89 -33.16 -41.12 -46.14
C ARG A 89 -32.44 -40.89 -44.79
N GLU A 90 -33.03 -40.22 -43.80
CA GLU A 90 -34.40 -40.36 -43.30
C GLU A 90 -34.78 -39.17 -42.39
N ARG A 91 -36.08 -38.85 -42.33
CA ARG A 91 -36.71 -37.94 -41.38
C ARG A 91 -36.84 -38.64 -40.03
N ASP A 92 -36.60 -37.96 -38.91
CA ASP A 92 -37.67 -37.67 -37.94
C ASP A 92 -37.24 -36.84 -36.71
N SER A 93 -38.24 -36.07 -36.29
CA SER A 93 -38.41 -35.11 -35.19
C SER A 93 -37.99 -35.56 -33.79
N ILE A 94 -37.48 -34.63 -32.95
CA ILE A 94 -37.79 -34.61 -31.49
C ILE A 94 -38.00 -33.18 -30.98
N ARG A 95 -39.12 -33.04 -30.26
CA ARG A 95 -39.74 -31.87 -29.65
C ARG A 95 -39.57 -31.99 -28.13
N LEU A 96 -39.47 -30.85 -27.45
CA LEU A 96 -39.36 -30.66 -26.00
C LEU A 96 -40.53 -31.27 -25.20
N GLN A 97 -40.24 -31.82 -24.02
CA GLN A 97 -41.22 -32.08 -22.96
C GLN A 97 -40.74 -31.65 -21.56
N ASN A 98 -41.74 -31.15 -20.82
CA ASN A 98 -41.80 -30.61 -19.46
C ASN A 98 -41.58 -31.67 -18.36
N ILE A 99 -41.29 -31.20 -17.13
CA ILE A 99 -41.93 -31.71 -15.89
C ILE A 99 -42.13 -30.54 -14.90
N GLU A 100 -43.39 -30.22 -14.61
CA GLU A 100 -43.88 -29.54 -13.40
C GLU A 100 -44.43 -30.58 -12.41
N GLY A 101 -44.45 -30.24 -11.12
CA GLY A 101 -45.45 -30.78 -10.19
C GLY A 101 -45.04 -30.81 -8.72
N ARG A 102 -45.47 -29.79 -7.95
CA ARG A 102 -46.38 -29.94 -6.79
C ARG A 102 -46.60 -28.61 -6.05
N ILE A 103 -47.86 -28.21 -5.99
CA ILE A 103 -48.45 -27.12 -5.20
C ILE A 103 -49.11 -27.72 -3.96
N GLY A 104 -49.14 -26.96 -2.87
CA GLY A 104 -50.07 -27.12 -1.76
C GLY A 104 -50.09 -25.85 -0.88
N ASP A 105 -50.99 -24.93 -1.21
CA ASP A 105 -51.37 -23.76 -0.40
C ASP A 105 -52.63 -24.06 0.45
N ALA A 106 -52.74 -23.43 1.62
CA ALA A 106 -53.99 -22.83 2.13
C ALA A 106 -53.76 -21.96 3.39
N SER A 107 -53.66 -20.65 3.16
CA SER A 107 -54.37 -19.52 3.81
C SER A 107 -54.92 -19.60 5.25
N GLN A 108 -54.72 -18.51 6.02
CA GLN A 108 -55.82 -17.61 6.42
C GLN A 108 -55.35 -16.24 6.98
N ALA A 109 -56.26 -15.27 6.87
CA ALA A 109 -56.08 -13.82 6.86
C ALA A 109 -56.24 -13.11 8.22
N GLY A 110 -55.83 -11.84 8.29
CA GLY A 110 -56.22 -10.90 9.35
C GLY A 110 -55.71 -9.47 9.11
N VAL A 111 -56.63 -8.58 8.71
CA VAL A 111 -56.49 -7.13 8.52
C VAL A 111 -56.71 -6.43 9.88
N ILE A 112 -55.94 -5.42 10.33
CA ILE A 112 -56.22 -3.96 10.38
C ILE A 112 -55.34 -3.43 11.55
N ALA A 113 -54.62 -2.31 11.37
CA ALA A 113 -54.64 -1.14 12.27
C ALA A 113 -53.40 -0.24 12.09
N ALA A 114 -53.68 1.05 11.98
CA ALA A 114 -52.76 2.15 11.84
C ALA A 114 -52.24 2.66 13.22
N VAL A 115 -50.98 3.14 13.25
CA VAL A 115 -50.43 4.35 13.95
C VAL A 115 -50.61 4.39 15.49
N PRO A 116 -49.56 4.67 16.33
CA PRO A 116 -48.92 5.99 16.28
C PRO A 116 -47.41 6.10 16.59
N GLN A 117 -46.91 7.28 16.18
CA GLN A 117 -45.68 7.91 16.62
C GLN A 117 -45.55 7.89 18.14
N VAL A 118 -44.37 7.49 18.63
CA VAL A 118 -43.91 7.80 19.98
C VAL A 118 -42.62 8.59 19.87
N LEU A 119 -42.75 9.83 20.30
CA LEU A 119 -41.70 10.80 20.53
C LEU A 119 -41.21 10.55 21.97
N GLU A 120 -40.03 9.96 22.15
CA GLU A 120 -39.40 9.91 23.48
C GLU A 120 -37.93 10.31 23.42
N SER A 121 -37.67 11.34 24.21
CA SER A 121 -36.38 11.93 24.52
C SER A 121 -35.50 10.93 25.28
N MET A 122 -34.33 10.64 24.73
CA MET A 122 -33.24 9.98 25.47
C MET A 122 -32.18 11.03 25.79
N GLY A 123 -32.05 11.35 27.08
CA GLY A 123 -30.96 12.15 27.61
C GLY A 123 -29.61 11.43 27.46
N PRO A 124 -28.48 12.16 27.54
CA PRO A 124 -27.16 11.58 27.32
C PRO A 124 -26.70 10.77 28.54
N PRO A 125 -26.14 9.56 28.37
CA PRO A 125 -25.38 8.90 29.42
C PRO A 125 -24.00 9.56 29.55
N GLN A 126 -23.69 10.00 30.77
CA GLN A 126 -22.34 10.40 31.17
C GLN A 126 -21.42 9.18 31.16
N PHE A 127 -20.29 9.27 30.45
CA PHE A 127 -19.25 8.25 30.47
C PHE A 127 -17.99 8.75 31.20
N VAL A 128 -17.51 7.88 32.09
CA VAL A 128 -16.31 8.00 32.92
C VAL A 128 -15.05 7.83 32.05
N PRO A 129 -13.95 8.57 32.27
CA PRO A 129 -12.74 8.44 31.45
C PRO A 129 -11.97 7.16 31.78
N HIS A 130 -11.69 6.33 30.77
CA HIS A 130 -10.74 5.22 30.88
C HIS A 130 -9.31 5.71 30.65
N GLN A 131 -8.39 5.23 31.47
CA GLN A 131 -6.96 5.56 31.51
C GLN A 131 -6.24 5.30 30.17
N GLN A 132 -5.37 6.25 29.82
CA GLN A 132 -4.49 6.25 28.66
C GLN A 132 -3.41 5.16 28.78
N GLY A 133 -3.37 4.22 27.84
CA GLY A 133 -2.23 3.32 27.64
C GLY A 133 -1.11 4.05 26.89
N SER A 134 0.09 4.07 27.47
CA SER A 134 1.30 4.59 26.82
C SER A 134 1.69 3.71 25.63
N ALA A 135 1.74 4.30 24.42
CA ALA A 135 2.31 3.67 23.25
C ALA A 135 3.84 3.84 23.28
N SER A 136 4.55 2.73 23.44
CA SER A 136 6.01 2.65 23.44
C SER A 136 6.56 2.72 22.01
N GLY A 137 6.99 3.90 21.57
CA GLY A 137 7.80 4.07 20.37
C GLY A 137 9.29 3.73 20.60
N PRO A 138 10.08 3.46 19.55
CA PRO A 138 11.48 3.08 19.67
C PRO A 138 12.33 4.24 20.21
N ARG A 139 13.09 3.98 21.29
CA ARG A 139 14.05 4.93 21.87
C ARG A 139 15.30 5.03 20.99
N LEU A 140 15.43 6.14 20.27
CA LEU A 140 16.67 6.53 19.60
C LEU A 140 17.68 7.05 20.64
N SER A 141 18.77 6.32 20.82
CA SER A 141 19.90 6.76 21.66
C SER A 141 20.86 7.59 20.82
N LEU A 142 20.85 8.91 21.00
CA LEU A 142 21.84 9.82 20.43
C LEU A 142 23.16 9.74 21.22
N PRO A 143 24.34 9.79 20.58
CA PRO A 143 25.60 9.88 21.29
C PRO A 143 25.71 11.24 21.99
N LYS A 144 26.02 11.21 23.29
CA LYS A 144 26.20 12.38 24.16
C LYS A 144 27.30 13.29 23.59
N SER A 145 26.94 14.52 23.24
CA SER A 145 27.89 15.60 22.98
C SER A 145 28.48 16.07 24.30
N SER A 146 29.80 15.93 24.46
CA SER A 146 30.56 16.57 25.52
C SER A 146 30.67 18.06 25.23
N SER A 147 30.19 18.86 26.18
CA SER A 147 30.22 20.31 26.18
C SER A 147 31.62 20.90 26.39
N SER A 148 31.85 22.00 25.66
CA SER A 148 32.65 23.19 25.99
C SER A 148 34.15 23.04 26.32
N ASN A 149 34.98 23.59 25.43
CA ASN A 149 35.89 24.66 25.85
C ASN A 149 36.22 25.61 24.68
N MET A 150 35.97 26.90 24.89
CA MET A 150 36.44 27.98 24.01
C MET A 150 37.95 28.15 24.18
N GLY A 151 38.69 28.17 23.07
CA GLY A 151 40.12 28.43 23.08
C GLY A 151 40.70 28.66 21.70
N ARG A 152 40.75 29.94 21.31
CA ARG A 152 41.80 30.65 20.54
C ARG A 152 42.48 29.94 19.36
N HIS A 153 42.30 30.54 18.18
CA HIS A 153 42.98 30.30 16.91
C HIS A 153 44.46 29.88 16.99
N GLN A 154 44.81 28.79 16.32
CA GLN A 154 46.03 28.67 15.52
C GLN A 154 45.74 27.93 14.22
N ALA A 155 46.28 28.48 13.13
CA ALA A 155 46.17 27.93 11.79
C ALA A 155 47.03 26.67 11.67
N GLY A 156 46.36 25.52 11.57
CA GLY A 156 46.96 24.24 11.21
C GLY A 156 46.24 23.69 9.99
N THR A 157 46.98 23.43 8.93
CA THR A 157 46.54 22.67 7.75
C THR A 157 46.23 21.23 8.15
N GLU A 158 45.02 20.98 8.66
CA GLU A 158 44.50 19.63 8.82
C GLU A 158 43.80 19.18 7.53
N GLN A 159 44.38 18.15 6.90
CA GLN A 159 43.71 17.37 5.88
C GLN A 159 42.45 16.76 6.48
N TYR A 160 41.29 17.35 6.15
CA TYR A 160 39.99 16.75 6.38
C TYR A 160 39.91 15.43 5.60
N SER A 161 40.24 14.33 6.28
CA SER A 161 39.82 12.99 5.86
C SER A 161 38.30 12.97 5.86
N SER A 162 37.71 12.90 4.67
CA SER A 162 36.27 12.85 4.42
C SER A 162 35.66 11.58 5.02
N LYS A 163 35.42 11.57 6.33
CA LYS A 163 34.58 10.59 7.04
C LYS A 163 33.11 10.92 6.78
N GLY A 164 32.67 10.83 5.52
CA GLY A 164 31.30 11.12 5.10
C GLY A 164 30.58 9.96 4.43
N TYR A 165 31.26 8.84 4.22
CA TYR A 165 30.72 7.69 3.50
C TYR A 165 30.75 6.45 4.40
N SER A 166 29.58 5.85 4.65
CA SER A 166 29.52 4.53 5.27
C SER A 166 30.24 3.50 4.38
N ALA A 167 30.71 2.40 4.95
CA ALA A 167 31.33 1.30 4.18
C ALA A 167 30.42 0.82 3.03
N ALA A 168 29.09 0.91 3.18
CA ALA A 168 28.13 0.60 2.13
C ALA A 168 28.18 1.58 0.94
N HIS A 169 28.48 2.87 1.17
CA HIS A 169 28.57 3.85 0.09
C HIS A 169 29.86 3.69 -0.75
N GLN A 170 30.92 3.08 -0.19
CA GLN A 170 32.11 2.71 -0.96
C GLN A 170 31.78 1.67 -2.05
N GLN A 171 30.75 0.84 -1.85
CA GLN A 171 30.29 -0.13 -2.85
C GLN A 171 29.34 0.45 -3.90
N TYR A 172 28.88 1.69 -3.73
CA TYR A 172 27.91 2.31 -4.64
C TYR A 172 28.49 2.57 -6.04
N LEU A 173 29.71 3.13 -6.12
CA LEU A 173 30.40 3.39 -7.39
C LEU A 173 30.65 2.08 -8.18
N PRO A 174 31.24 1.02 -7.58
CA PRO A 174 31.36 -0.28 -8.22
C PRO A 174 30.03 -0.88 -8.66
N SER A 175 28.98 -0.79 -7.83
CA SER A 175 27.64 -1.31 -8.16
C SER A 175 27.01 -0.56 -9.33
N ARG A 176 27.13 0.77 -9.34
CA ARG A 176 26.65 1.63 -10.43
C ARG A 176 27.40 1.37 -11.73
N GLN A 177 28.72 1.19 -11.68
CA GLN A 177 29.52 0.86 -12.85
C GLN A 177 29.18 -0.53 -13.39
N ARG A 178 28.98 -1.51 -12.51
CA ARG A 178 28.47 -2.84 -12.86
C ARG A 178 27.09 -2.74 -13.52
N TRP A 179 26.14 -1.96 -12.96
CA TRP A 179 24.81 -1.76 -13.56
C TRP A 179 24.86 -1.02 -14.90
N ALA A 180 25.75 -0.03 -15.06
CA ALA A 180 25.94 0.66 -16.32
C ALA A 180 26.51 -0.29 -17.39
N GLN A 181 27.53 -1.08 -17.05
CA GLN A 181 28.06 -2.12 -17.93
C GLN A 181 26.98 -3.14 -18.30
N MET A 182 26.13 -3.54 -17.35
CA MET A 182 24.97 -4.38 -17.62
C MET A 182 24.01 -3.71 -18.62
N ALA A 183 23.64 -2.45 -18.42
CA ALA A 183 22.65 -1.76 -19.24
C ALA A 183 23.09 -1.52 -20.69
N TYR A 184 24.39 -1.34 -20.94
CA TYR A 184 24.92 -0.92 -22.25
C TYR A 184 25.63 -2.02 -23.05
N SER A 185 25.66 -3.28 -22.60
CA SER A 185 26.49 -4.33 -23.24
C SER A 185 26.02 -4.83 -24.62
N GLY A 186 24.87 -4.38 -25.15
CA GLY A 186 24.40 -4.66 -26.53
C GLY A 186 24.02 -6.12 -26.86
N THR A 187 24.52 -7.10 -26.10
CA THR A 187 24.18 -8.52 -26.20
C THR A 187 22.97 -8.87 -25.34
N PRO A 188 22.07 -9.77 -25.76
CA PRO A 188 21.01 -10.30 -24.91
C PRO A 188 21.61 -10.76 -23.59
N GLN A 189 21.23 -10.12 -22.50
CA GLN A 189 21.87 -10.35 -21.21
C GLN A 189 21.68 -11.80 -20.79
N GLU A 190 22.79 -12.52 -20.58
CA GLU A 190 22.81 -13.89 -20.09
C GLU A 190 22.49 -13.88 -18.60
N ILE A 191 21.23 -13.62 -18.24
CA ILE A 191 20.77 -13.48 -16.85
C ILE A 191 20.05 -14.74 -16.39
N ALA A 192 20.45 -15.23 -15.23
CA ALA A 192 19.78 -16.26 -14.47
C ALA A 192 19.02 -15.65 -13.29
N THR A 193 17.88 -16.24 -12.92
CA THR A 193 17.18 -15.88 -11.69
C THR A 193 17.57 -16.85 -10.59
N VAL A 194 18.04 -16.34 -9.46
CA VAL A 194 18.30 -17.08 -8.23
C VAL A 194 17.24 -16.71 -7.19
N LYS A 195 16.64 -17.71 -6.56
CA LYS A 195 15.89 -17.56 -5.30
C LYS A 195 16.81 -17.93 -4.15
N ILE A 196 16.75 -17.13 -3.09
CA ILE A 196 17.55 -17.27 -1.89
C ILE A 196 16.59 -17.57 -0.74
N GLY A 197 16.91 -18.55 0.10
CA GLY A 197 16.16 -18.85 1.33
C GLY A 197 17.07 -19.27 2.48
N VAL A 198 16.48 -19.51 3.65
CA VAL A 198 17.20 -19.97 4.85
C VAL A 198 16.63 -21.31 5.31
N ARG A 199 17.51 -22.26 5.66
CA ARG A 199 17.15 -23.53 6.28
C ARG A 199 18.02 -23.81 7.50
N TYR A 200 17.53 -24.64 8.41
CA TYR A 200 18.32 -25.16 9.53
C TYR A 200 18.33 -26.69 9.52
N GLU A 201 19.39 -27.30 10.04
CA GLU A 201 19.51 -28.75 10.18
C GLU A 201 18.72 -29.24 11.39
N ALA A 202 17.74 -30.12 11.13
CA ALA A 202 16.94 -30.76 12.16
C ALA A 202 17.19 -32.29 12.17
N PRO A 203 17.20 -32.95 13.34
CA PRO A 203 17.33 -34.40 13.42
C PRO A 203 16.28 -35.11 12.55
N GLY A 204 16.73 -36.03 11.69
CA GLY A 204 15.86 -36.79 10.79
C GLY A 204 15.36 -36.04 9.55
N LYS A 205 15.91 -34.86 9.24
CA LYS A 205 15.58 -34.09 8.02
C LYS A 205 16.84 -33.84 7.18
N GLU A 206 17.06 -34.71 6.19
CA GLU A 206 18.26 -34.68 5.33
C GLU A 206 18.47 -33.35 4.60
N ASN A 207 17.38 -32.67 4.20
CA ASN A 207 17.42 -31.40 3.46
C ASN A 207 17.12 -30.16 4.34
N GLY A 208 17.28 -30.30 5.65
CA GLY A 208 16.94 -29.27 6.63
C GLY A 208 15.45 -28.89 6.63
N VAL A 209 15.13 -27.87 7.42
CA VAL A 209 13.78 -27.29 7.55
C VAL A 209 13.86 -25.81 7.21
N SER A 210 12.90 -25.30 6.43
CA SER A 210 12.84 -23.88 6.07
C SER A 210 12.60 -23.00 7.30
N PHE A 211 13.41 -21.94 7.44
CA PHE A 211 13.23 -20.94 8.48
C PHE A 211 12.31 -19.82 7.96
N GLY A 212 11.08 -19.76 8.47
CA GLY A 212 10.10 -18.75 8.11
C GLY A 212 9.70 -18.73 6.63
N THR A 213 9.27 -17.56 6.15
CA THR A 213 8.93 -17.31 4.73
C THR A 213 10.03 -16.56 3.98
N ILE A 214 11.26 -16.58 4.51
CA ILE A 214 12.41 -15.86 3.96
C ILE A 214 12.71 -16.42 2.57
N SER A 215 12.25 -15.69 1.55
CA SER A 215 12.58 -15.98 0.16
C SER A 215 12.72 -14.69 -0.65
N GLU A 216 13.84 -14.53 -1.34
CA GLU A 216 14.09 -13.37 -2.19
C GLU A 216 14.62 -13.79 -3.55
N GLY A 217 14.08 -13.20 -4.63
CA GLY A 217 14.54 -13.44 -5.99
C GLY A 217 15.54 -12.37 -6.43
N LYS A 218 16.72 -12.79 -6.88
CA LYS A 218 17.76 -11.92 -7.46
C LYS A 218 18.08 -12.36 -8.89
N ASN A 219 18.24 -11.39 -9.78
CA ASN A 219 18.76 -11.64 -11.12
C ASN A 219 20.27 -11.49 -11.07
N ILE A 220 21.00 -12.51 -11.53
CA ILE A 220 22.46 -12.49 -11.61
C ILE A 220 22.93 -12.86 -13.00
N HIS A 221 24.18 -12.52 -13.31
CA HIS A 221 24.80 -12.97 -14.53
C HIS A 221 24.93 -14.50 -14.52
N ALA A 222 24.60 -15.18 -15.60
CA ALA A 222 24.66 -16.64 -15.69
C ALA A 222 26.10 -17.17 -15.63
N LYS A 223 27.08 -16.30 -15.88
CA LYS A 223 28.50 -16.62 -15.65
C LYS A 223 28.97 -16.40 -14.21
N ALA A 224 28.06 -16.12 -13.27
CA ALA A 224 28.42 -15.97 -11.86
C ALA A 224 29.10 -17.24 -11.34
N THR A 225 30.20 -17.03 -10.63
CA THR A 225 31.01 -18.06 -9.99
C THR A 225 30.37 -18.57 -8.70
N ALA A 226 30.87 -19.69 -8.17
CA ALA A 226 30.46 -20.21 -6.87
C ALA A 226 30.68 -19.16 -5.75
N ALA A 227 31.83 -18.49 -5.74
CA ALA A 227 32.16 -17.45 -4.75
C ALA A 227 31.18 -16.26 -4.80
N GLU A 228 30.84 -15.78 -5.99
CA GLU A 228 29.87 -14.68 -6.16
C GLU A 228 28.46 -15.07 -5.69
N ILE A 229 28.05 -16.32 -5.93
CA ILE A 229 26.74 -16.82 -5.49
C ILE A 229 26.71 -17.01 -3.98
N ILE A 230 27.78 -17.55 -3.37
CA ILE A 230 27.91 -17.68 -1.93
C ILE A 230 27.81 -16.30 -1.26
N GLN A 231 28.59 -15.33 -1.74
CA GLN A 231 28.58 -13.97 -1.18
C GLN A 231 27.19 -13.34 -1.25
N LEU A 232 26.52 -13.46 -2.41
CA LEU A 232 25.15 -12.95 -2.59
C LEU A 232 24.15 -13.64 -1.66
N VAL A 233 24.23 -14.97 -1.54
CA VAL A 233 23.32 -15.74 -0.68
C VAL A 233 23.52 -15.34 0.76
N ILE A 234 24.76 -15.27 1.26
CA ILE A 234 25.07 -14.84 2.63
C ILE A 234 24.51 -13.43 2.85
N GLU A 235 24.89 -12.44 2.04
CA GLU A 235 24.46 -11.05 2.22
C GLU A 235 22.94 -10.90 2.30
N VAL A 236 22.21 -11.54 1.38
CA VAL A 236 20.74 -11.43 1.33
C VAL A 236 20.09 -12.23 2.45
N ALA A 237 20.56 -13.45 2.70
CA ALA A 237 19.96 -14.34 3.68
C ALA A 237 20.22 -13.87 5.12
N THR A 238 21.43 -13.41 5.46
CA THR A 238 21.75 -12.93 6.82
C THR A 238 21.02 -11.64 7.14
N ALA A 239 20.92 -10.70 6.20
CA ALA A 239 20.13 -9.48 6.39
C ALA A 239 18.66 -9.78 6.72
N LYS A 240 18.06 -10.76 6.02
CA LYS A 240 16.67 -11.19 6.28
C LYS A 240 16.55 -11.99 7.58
N LEU A 241 17.50 -12.87 7.86
CA LEU A 241 17.55 -13.68 9.07
C LEU A 241 17.65 -12.77 10.31
N HIS A 242 18.54 -11.77 10.29
CA HIS A 242 18.68 -10.79 11.37
C HIS A 242 17.42 -9.95 11.56
N ALA A 243 16.76 -9.52 10.49
CA ALA A 243 15.50 -8.79 10.59
C ALA A 243 14.40 -9.63 11.26
N GLU A 244 14.28 -10.91 10.88
CA GLU A 244 13.30 -11.84 11.45
C GLU A 244 13.58 -12.14 12.93
N ILE A 245 14.85 -12.36 13.30
CA ILE A 245 15.25 -12.63 14.69
C ILE A 245 15.08 -11.40 15.57
N ALA A 246 15.42 -10.21 15.05
CA ALA A 246 15.27 -8.95 15.78
C ALA A 246 13.81 -8.72 16.18
N ASP A 247 12.87 -9.05 15.28
CA ASP A 247 11.43 -8.99 15.56
C ASP A 247 11.01 -10.00 16.64
N GLN A 248 11.50 -11.25 16.56
CA GLN A 248 11.11 -12.31 17.49
C GLN A 248 11.73 -12.17 18.90
N THR A 249 12.97 -11.68 18.99
CA THR A 249 13.75 -11.77 20.24
C THR A 249 13.93 -10.44 20.97
N LYS A 250 13.50 -9.31 20.39
CA LYS A 250 13.73 -7.95 20.94
C LYS A 250 15.20 -7.69 21.37
N SER A 251 16.14 -8.41 20.72
CA SER A 251 17.61 -8.37 20.75
C SER A 251 18.35 -9.21 21.81
N MET A 252 19.17 -10.17 21.32
CA MET A 252 20.66 -10.14 21.38
C MET A 252 21.33 -11.34 20.68
N PHE A 253 20.57 -12.35 20.25
CA PHE A 253 21.17 -13.53 19.61
C PHE A 253 21.75 -13.20 18.23
N THR A 254 23.02 -13.55 18.03
CA THR A 254 23.72 -13.45 16.74
C THR A 254 24.22 -14.82 16.35
N PHE A 255 23.89 -15.25 15.13
CA PHE A 255 24.45 -16.47 14.56
C PHE A 255 25.93 -16.27 14.22
N ASP A 256 26.74 -17.32 14.36
CA ASP A 256 28.11 -17.33 13.85
C ASP A 256 28.09 -17.51 12.32
N GLU A 257 28.12 -16.39 11.58
CA GLU A 257 28.04 -16.39 10.11
C GLU A 257 29.15 -17.22 9.45
N SER A 258 30.29 -17.40 10.12
CA SER A 258 31.41 -18.20 9.61
C SER A 258 31.07 -19.69 9.47
N ARG A 259 29.98 -20.14 10.12
CA ARG A 259 29.51 -21.52 10.10
C ARG A 259 28.36 -21.77 9.12
N PHE A 260 27.92 -20.75 8.41
CA PHE A 260 26.90 -20.91 7.40
C PHE A 260 27.43 -21.67 6.19
N VAL A 261 26.60 -22.57 5.68
CA VAL A 261 26.90 -23.34 4.46
C VAL A 261 25.86 -22.99 3.41
N VAL A 262 26.30 -22.58 2.23
CA VAL A 262 25.40 -22.34 1.10
C VAL A 262 25.21 -23.62 0.30
N ARG A 263 23.96 -24.07 0.15
CA ARG A 263 23.60 -25.24 -0.65
C ARG A 263 22.63 -24.90 -1.76
N GLU A 264 22.70 -25.65 -2.87
CA GLU A 264 21.61 -25.67 -3.84
C GLU A 264 20.46 -26.54 -3.31
N ALA A 265 19.24 -26.02 -3.24
CA ALA A 265 18.13 -26.70 -2.58
C ALA A 265 17.58 -27.92 -3.34
N GLU A 266 17.77 -28.00 -4.67
CA GLU A 266 17.28 -29.11 -5.49
C GLU A 266 18.21 -30.33 -5.44
N THR A 267 19.52 -30.09 -5.43
CA THR A 267 20.56 -31.13 -5.45
C THR A 267 21.19 -31.37 -4.08
N TRP A 268 20.98 -30.45 -3.13
CA TRP A 268 21.61 -30.40 -1.81
C TRP A 268 23.14 -30.32 -1.80
N ILE A 269 23.74 -29.95 -2.95
CA ILE A 269 25.19 -29.82 -3.12
C ILE A 269 25.70 -28.59 -2.35
N ASN A 270 26.82 -28.76 -1.66
CA ASN A 270 27.55 -27.69 -0.97
C ASN A 270 28.32 -26.85 -1.99
N ILE A 271 27.94 -25.58 -2.16
CA ILE A 271 28.53 -24.71 -3.17
C ILE A 271 29.96 -24.29 -2.80
N HIS A 272 30.35 -24.42 -1.53
CA HIS A 272 31.72 -24.16 -1.08
C HIS A 272 32.73 -25.20 -1.59
N GLU A 273 32.27 -26.38 -2.01
CA GLU A 273 33.11 -27.46 -2.53
C GLU A 273 33.29 -27.37 -4.06
N GLU A 274 32.53 -26.50 -4.73
CA GLU A 274 32.65 -26.25 -6.17
C GLU A 274 33.89 -25.40 -6.48
N LEU A 275 34.43 -25.56 -7.69
CA LEU A 275 35.60 -24.78 -8.12
C LEU A 275 35.27 -23.27 -8.12
N PRO A 276 36.01 -22.44 -7.36
CA PRO A 276 35.62 -21.07 -7.07
C PRO A 276 35.57 -20.18 -8.31
N ASP A 277 36.34 -20.49 -9.35
CA ASP A 277 36.45 -19.68 -10.57
C ASP A 277 35.55 -20.15 -11.71
N GLN A 278 34.78 -21.23 -11.53
CA GLN A 278 33.94 -21.77 -12.59
C GLN A 278 32.50 -21.25 -12.53
N PRO A 279 31.92 -20.84 -13.68
CA PRO A 279 30.51 -20.52 -13.77
C PRO A 279 29.60 -21.73 -13.51
N ILE A 280 28.90 -21.76 -12.37
CA ILE A 280 28.05 -22.91 -12.01
C ILE A 280 26.68 -22.90 -12.71
N LEU A 281 26.19 -21.72 -13.13
CA LEU A 281 24.87 -21.58 -13.75
C LEU A 281 24.90 -21.66 -15.27
N TYR A 282 26.02 -21.26 -15.90
CA TYR A 282 26.05 -20.98 -17.33
C TYR A 282 25.70 -22.21 -18.16
N ASN A 283 26.38 -23.34 -17.87
CA ASN A 283 26.17 -24.60 -18.59
C ASN A 283 24.75 -25.14 -18.43
N ARG A 284 24.09 -24.84 -17.30
CA ARG A 284 22.69 -25.22 -17.03
C ARG A 284 21.68 -24.36 -17.79
N CYS A 285 22.10 -23.19 -18.27
CA CYS A 285 21.30 -22.29 -19.08
C CYS A 285 21.50 -22.52 -20.59
N LEU A 286 22.46 -23.35 -21.01
CA LEU A 286 22.68 -23.70 -22.40
C LEU A 286 21.67 -24.76 -22.86
N LYS A 287 20.93 -24.47 -23.93
CA LYS A 287 19.99 -25.41 -24.55
C LYS A 287 20.32 -25.56 -26.03
N LYS A 288 19.98 -26.70 -26.63
CA LYS A 288 20.10 -26.87 -28.08
C LYS A 288 19.22 -25.82 -28.79
N GLY A 289 19.79 -25.11 -29.75
CA GLY A 289 19.10 -24.12 -30.56
C GLY A 289 17.88 -24.74 -31.24
N ARG A 290 16.73 -24.06 -31.16
CA ARG A 290 15.47 -24.50 -31.78
C ARG A 290 15.32 -24.00 -33.22
N SER A 291 16.10 -23.00 -33.62
CA SER A 291 16.06 -22.45 -34.97
C SER A 291 16.83 -23.37 -35.92
N ARG A 292 16.44 -23.39 -37.20
CA ARG A 292 17.18 -24.12 -38.25
C ARG A 292 18.62 -23.58 -38.40
N ALA A 293 18.83 -22.29 -38.08
CA ALA A 293 20.15 -21.65 -38.12
C ALA A 293 21.07 -22.07 -36.95
N ASP A 294 20.47 -22.49 -35.83
CA ASP A 294 21.18 -22.87 -34.60
C ASP A 294 21.13 -24.37 -34.31
N GLN A 295 20.69 -25.18 -35.29
CA GLN A 295 20.52 -26.61 -35.11
C GLN A 295 21.88 -27.27 -34.80
N GLY A 296 22.00 -27.85 -33.62
CA GLY A 296 23.25 -28.45 -33.11
C GLY A 296 24.14 -27.51 -32.29
N LYS A 297 23.87 -26.20 -32.27
CA LYS A 297 24.57 -25.25 -31.40
C LYS A 297 23.89 -25.14 -30.04
N LEU A 298 24.69 -24.98 -28.98
CA LEU A 298 24.20 -24.61 -27.66
C LEU A 298 23.97 -23.10 -27.64
N VAL A 299 22.73 -22.70 -27.38
CA VAL A 299 22.31 -21.31 -27.27
C VAL A 299 21.87 -21.05 -25.84
N TYR A 300 22.27 -19.91 -25.29
CA TYR A 300 21.81 -19.47 -23.99
C TYR A 300 20.28 -19.32 -23.96
N SER A 301 19.63 -19.92 -22.98
CA SER A 301 18.20 -19.79 -22.73
C SER A 301 17.96 -19.68 -21.24
N ARG A 302 17.47 -18.51 -20.82
CA ARG A 302 17.07 -18.27 -19.43
C ARG A 302 16.18 -19.40 -18.92
N PRO A 303 16.52 -20.04 -17.79
CA PRO A 303 15.69 -21.06 -17.17
C PRO A 303 14.29 -20.53 -16.83
N SER A 304 13.26 -21.37 -17.01
CA SER A 304 11.89 -21.02 -16.66
C SER A 304 11.63 -21.09 -15.15
N LYS A 305 12.38 -21.95 -14.45
CA LYS A 305 12.40 -22.04 -12.98
C LYS A 305 13.65 -21.35 -12.45
N PRO A 306 13.55 -20.49 -11.43
CA PRO A 306 14.72 -19.92 -10.77
C PRO A 306 15.53 -21.01 -10.06
N PHE A 307 16.84 -20.88 -10.03
CA PHE A 307 17.71 -21.72 -9.19
C PHE A 307 17.47 -21.36 -7.73
N LEU A 308 17.32 -22.35 -6.85
CA LEU A 308 17.08 -22.10 -5.42
C LEU A 308 18.35 -22.42 -4.64
N TYR A 309 18.95 -21.40 -4.04
CA TYR A 309 20.05 -21.54 -3.10
C TYR A 309 19.58 -21.23 -1.69
N VAL A 310 20.07 -21.98 -0.72
CA VAL A 310 19.71 -21.83 0.68
C VAL A 310 20.95 -21.65 1.54
N LEU A 311 20.87 -20.71 2.47
CA LEU A 311 21.80 -20.61 3.58
C LEU A 311 21.37 -21.62 4.65
N VAL A 312 22.27 -22.54 5.00
CA VAL A 312 22.01 -23.62 5.97
C VAL A 312 22.67 -23.29 7.30
N ILE A 313 21.84 -23.18 8.34
CA ILE A 313 22.24 -23.06 9.73
C ILE A 313 22.51 -24.47 10.25
N ASN A 314 23.73 -24.73 10.71
CA ASN A 314 24.10 -26.04 11.22
C ASN A 314 23.28 -26.40 12.47
N SER A 315 23.18 -27.70 12.76
CA SER A 315 22.33 -28.16 13.87
C SER A 315 22.74 -27.58 15.23
N LYS A 316 24.05 -27.38 15.47
CA LYS A 316 24.58 -26.87 16.73
C LYS A 316 24.19 -25.41 17.00
N GLU A 317 24.37 -24.54 16.00
CA GLU A 317 23.97 -23.12 16.03
C GLU A 317 22.46 -23.00 16.19
N TRP A 318 21.70 -23.85 15.49
CA TRP A 318 20.25 -23.86 15.64
C TRP A 318 19.79 -24.26 17.05
N GLN A 319 20.43 -25.28 17.66
CA GLN A 319 20.14 -25.64 19.05
C GLN A 319 20.49 -24.50 20.02
N GLN A 320 21.60 -23.77 19.80
CA GLN A 320 21.93 -22.60 20.62
C GLN A 320 20.86 -21.51 20.53
N PHE A 321 20.30 -21.28 19.34
CA PHE A 321 19.19 -20.36 19.16
C PHE A 321 17.92 -20.81 19.90
N LEU A 322 17.57 -22.10 19.82
CA LEU A 322 16.42 -22.64 20.55
C LEU A 322 16.60 -22.51 22.08
N ASN A 323 17.77 -22.87 22.61
CA ASN A 323 18.07 -22.71 24.03
C ASN A 323 17.97 -21.24 24.46
N PHE A 324 18.49 -20.32 23.63
CA PHE A 324 18.36 -18.88 23.87
C PHE A 324 16.89 -18.43 23.91
N GLN A 325 16.04 -18.94 23.01
CA GLN A 325 14.61 -18.62 23.02
C GLN A 325 13.91 -19.13 24.28
N GLU A 326 14.24 -20.34 24.74
CA GLU A 326 13.70 -20.91 25.99
C GLU A 326 14.13 -20.07 27.20
N ASP A 327 15.43 -19.78 27.33
CA ASP A 327 15.98 -18.97 28.42
C ASP A 327 15.37 -17.55 28.45
N HIS A 328 15.20 -16.95 27.27
CA HIS A 328 14.61 -15.61 27.14
C HIS A 328 13.11 -15.60 27.51
N PHE A 329 12.36 -16.61 27.11
CA PHE A 329 10.94 -16.73 27.42
C PHE A 329 10.70 -16.91 28.93
N ASP A 330 11.54 -17.71 29.58
CA ASP A 330 11.49 -17.90 31.02
C ASP A 330 11.86 -16.63 31.79
N ALA A 331 12.87 -15.88 31.33
CA ALA A 331 13.26 -14.61 31.93
C ALA A 331 12.15 -13.55 31.84
N VAL A 332 11.50 -13.42 30.69
CA VAL A 332 10.37 -12.49 30.49
C VAL A 332 9.20 -12.87 31.39
N SER A 333 8.87 -14.16 31.47
CA SER A 333 7.79 -14.67 32.34
C SER A 333 8.07 -14.39 33.83
N GLN A 334 9.34 -14.47 34.27
CA GLN A 334 9.72 -14.13 35.64
C GLN A 334 9.59 -12.64 35.92
N ILE A 335 10.01 -11.76 34.99
CA ILE A 335 9.90 -10.30 35.14
C ILE A 335 8.43 -9.88 35.29
N GLU A 336 7.53 -10.45 34.48
CA GLU A 336 6.09 -10.18 34.59
C GLU A 336 5.54 -10.63 35.95
N SER A 337 5.94 -11.81 36.44
CA SER A 337 5.48 -12.31 37.74
C SER A 337 5.98 -11.50 38.95
N VAL A 338 7.18 -10.91 38.86
CA VAL A 338 7.73 -10.04 39.92
C VAL A 338 7.08 -8.66 39.89
N SER A 339 6.76 -8.14 38.69
CA SER A 339 6.02 -6.89 38.53
C SER A 339 4.61 -6.98 39.14
N GLU A 340 3.94 -8.14 39.07
CA GLU A 340 2.64 -8.35 39.69
C GLU A 340 2.71 -8.43 41.23
N ARG A 341 3.79 -9.00 41.80
CA ARG A 341 3.96 -9.08 43.27
C ARG A 341 4.45 -7.78 43.92
N SER A 342 5.02 -6.85 43.15
CA SER A 342 5.43 -5.53 43.67
C SER A 342 4.28 -4.52 43.74
N SER A 343 3.07 -4.89 43.32
CA SER A 343 1.84 -4.10 43.53
C SER A 343 1.28 -4.38 44.94
N HIS A 344 2.01 -3.97 45.97
CA HIS A 344 1.48 -3.91 47.33
C HIS A 344 0.59 -2.65 47.47
N ARG A 345 -0.65 -2.93 47.87
CA ARG A 345 -1.82 -2.06 48.11
C ARG A 345 -1.53 -0.69 48.76
N PRO A 346 -2.23 0.38 48.35
CA PRO A 346 -2.59 1.48 49.26
C PRO A 346 -3.64 0.99 50.28
N ASP A 347 -3.52 1.48 51.52
CA ASP A 347 -4.33 1.16 52.70
C ASP A 347 -5.85 1.38 52.47
N PRO A 348 -6.76 0.56 53.05
CA PRO A 348 -8.18 0.66 52.79
C PRO A 348 -8.91 1.46 53.88
N THR A 349 -9.78 2.39 53.48
CA THR A 349 -10.93 2.77 54.32
C THR A 349 -12.20 2.89 53.49
N VAL A 350 -13.23 2.17 53.99
CA VAL A 350 -14.69 2.25 53.80
C VAL A 350 -15.33 1.52 52.61
N ASP A 351 -15.94 0.37 52.97
CA ASP A 351 -17.19 -0.26 52.54
C ASP A 351 -17.78 0.01 51.14
N ALA A 352 -17.97 -1.06 50.36
CA ALA A 352 -19.27 -1.73 50.24
C ALA A 352 -19.22 -2.90 49.22
N PHE A 353 -20.04 -3.91 49.52
CA PHE A 353 -20.35 -5.10 48.74
C PHE A 353 -20.53 -4.88 47.23
N LEU A 354 -20.00 -5.81 46.42
CA LEU A 354 -20.75 -6.57 45.40
C LEU A 354 -19.84 -7.61 44.73
N GLU A 355 -20.31 -8.86 44.71
CA GLU A 355 -19.66 -10.02 44.10
C GLU A 355 -19.62 -9.89 42.56
N ALA A 356 -18.52 -10.34 41.95
CA ALA A 356 -18.41 -10.53 40.50
C ALA A 356 -17.74 -11.89 40.18
N PRO A 357 -18.13 -12.54 39.06
CA PRO A 357 -17.91 -13.96 38.83
C PRO A 357 -16.52 -14.29 38.27
N VAL A 358 -16.02 -15.45 38.70
CA VAL A 358 -14.76 -16.06 38.26
C VAL A 358 -14.90 -16.58 36.83
N PHE A 359 -14.21 -15.96 35.87
CA PHE A 359 -14.00 -16.53 34.53
C PHE A 359 -12.79 -17.48 34.55
N ARG A 360 -13.08 -18.78 34.43
CA ARG A 360 -12.10 -19.85 34.25
C ARG A 360 -11.79 -19.98 32.75
N LEU A 361 -10.57 -19.65 32.32
CA LEU A 361 -10.08 -20.07 31.00
C LEU A 361 -9.80 -21.57 31.02
N THR A 362 -10.64 -22.35 30.34
CA THR A 362 -10.34 -23.74 29.99
C THR A 362 -9.39 -23.76 28.80
N ARG A 363 -8.14 -24.18 29.03
CA ARG A 363 -7.16 -24.44 27.98
C ARG A 363 -7.49 -25.77 27.30
N SER A 364 -7.62 -25.73 25.97
CA SER A 364 -7.82 -26.88 25.09
C SER A 364 -6.64 -27.86 25.20
N LYS A 365 -6.97 -29.13 25.40
CA LYS A 365 -6.02 -30.26 25.46
C LYS A 365 -5.38 -30.49 24.09
N THR A 366 -4.06 -30.37 24.01
CA THR A 366 -3.24 -31.02 22.98
C THR A 366 -3.01 -32.49 23.36
N SER A 367 -2.95 -33.33 22.34
CA SER A 367 -2.94 -34.79 22.40
C SER A 367 -1.81 -35.39 23.24
N THR A 368 -2.17 -36.17 24.26
CA THR A 368 -1.29 -37.14 24.91
C THR A 368 -1.19 -38.42 24.09
N LEU A 369 0.00 -38.70 23.58
CA LEU A 369 0.41 -39.98 23.02
C LEU A 369 0.67 -40.97 24.17
N SER A 370 0.04 -42.14 24.12
CA SER A 370 0.23 -43.25 25.05
C SER A 370 1.67 -43.73 25.10
N GLN A 371 2.26 -43.77 26.30
CA GLN A 371 3.29 -44.76 26.63
C GLN A 371 3.00 -45.38 28.01
N LYS A 372 2.65 -46.66 27.97
CA LYS A 372 2.72 -47.59 29.10
C LYS A 372 4.19 -47.77 29.47
N LYS A 373 4.56 -47.58 30.74
CA LYS A 373 5.49 -48.47 31.42
C LYS A 373 5.44 -48.32 32.93
N SER A 374 5.70 -49.46 33.55
CA SER A 374 5.47 -49.89 34.92
C SER A 374 6.43 -49.29 35.96
N VAL A 375 5.91 -49.15 37.18
CA VAL A 375 6.57 -48.93 38.48
C VAL A 375 7.49 -50.15 38.82
N PRO A 376 8.50 -50.04 39.71
CA PRO A 376 8.26 -50.11 41.16
C PRO A 376 8.98 -49.03 42.02
N ALA A 377 8.27 -48.72 43.12
CA ALA A 377 8.60 -48.12 44.41
C ALA A 377 10.05 -47.74 44.76
N ASP A 378 10.21 -46.59 45.43
CA ASP A 378 10.72 -46.57 46.80
C ASP A 378 10.37 -45.29 47.59
N THR A 379 10.72 -45.31 48.87
CA THR A 379 9.93 -44.87 50.03
C THR A 379 10.39 -43.52 50.66
N THR A 380 9.63 -43.01 51.63
CA THR A 380 9.86 -41.89 52.60
C THR A 380 9.44 -40.49 52.09
N GLY A 381 8.56 -39.70 52.72
CA GLY A 381 8.04 -39.70 54.09
C GLY A 381 8.68 -38.56 54.87
N ILE A 382 8.01 -37.40 54.97
CA ILE A 382 8.07 -36.46 56.10
C ILE A 382 6.82 -35.55 56.02
N GLN A 383 6.06 -35.62 57.09
CA GLN A 383 4.93 -34.78 57.49
C GLN A 383 5.48 -33.85 58.59
N VAL A 384 4.91 -32.64 58.75
CA VAL A 384 4.55 -32.00 60.05
C VAL A 384 4.42 -30.47 59.95
N MET A 385 3.17 -30.08 60.16
CA MET A 385 2.61 -29.00 61.00
C MET A 385 2.62 -27.51 60.62
N ALA A 386 1.38 -27.05 60.49
CA ALA A 386 0.86 -25.74 60.86
C ALA A 386 0.91 -25.48 62.37
N SER A 387 0.91 -24.21 62.79
CA SER A 387 0.01 -23.65 63.82
C SER A 387 0.29 -22.17 64.15
N SER A 388 -0.82 -21.42 64.29
CA SER A 388 -1.16 -20.40 65.31
C SER A 388 -0.44 -19.03 65.44
N LEU A 389 -1.19 -17.99 65.05
CA LEU A 389 -1.98 -17.03 65.88
C LEU A 389 -1.39 -16.29 67.12
N GLN A 390 -1.81 -15.01 67.21
CA GLN A 390 -2.00 -14.10 68.37
C GLN A 390 -0.73 -13.44 68.96
N SER A 391 -0.70 -12.19 69.46
CA SER A 391 -1.70 -11.28 70.05
C SER A 391 -1.22 -9.81 70.19
N LEU A 392 -2.18 -8.87 70.22
CA LEU A 392 -2.43 -7.73 71.14
C LEU A 392 -1.45 -6.52 71.37
N SER A 393 -2.08 -5.34 71.17
CA SER A 393 -2.23 -4.13 72.05
C SER A 393 -1.04 -3.18 72.39
N ALA A 394 -1.23 -1.86 72.20
CA ALA A 394 -1.58 -0.89 73.26
C ALA A 394 -1.36 0.61 72.88
N ARG A 395 -2.42 1.40 73.16
CA ARG A 395 -2.58 2.82 73.62
C ARG A 395 -1.44 3.87 73.52
N SER A 396 -1.81 5.10 73.10
CA SER A 396 -1.71 6.40 73.84
C SER A 396 -2.08 7.57 72.88
N SER A 397 -3.18 8.32 73.03
CA SER A 397 -3.36 9.57 73.80
C SER A 397 -2.34 10.70 73.50
N VAL A 398 -2.81 11.86 72.98
CA VAL A 398 -2.75 13.22 73.58
C VAL A 398 -3.35 14.29 72.60
N GLN A 399 -3.91 15.34 73.22
CA GLN A 399 -4.81 16.44 72.83
C GLN A 399 -4.27 17.63 71.98
N ASN A 400 -5.26 18.46 71.54
CA ASN A 400 -5.26 19.92 71.21
C ASN A 400 -4.73 20.32 69.82
N GLY A 401 -5.30 21.27 69.06
CA GLY A 401 -6.39 22.24 69.22
C GLY A 401 -6.28 23.33 68.11
N LEU A 402 -7.32 24.18 67.98
CA LEU A 402 -7.41 25.46 67.23
C LEU A 402 -7.75 25.53 65.72
N ILE A 403 -9.04 25.76 65.44
CA ILE A 403 -9.69 26.92 64.77
C ILE A 403 -8.81 27.88 63.93
N LEU A 404 -9.10 28.07 62.64
CA LEU A 404 -9.66 29.32 62.06
C LEU A 404 -10.07 29.19 60.58
N GLU A 405 -11.22 29.80 60.26
CA GLU A 405 -11.81 30.03 58.95
C GLU A 405 -10.95 30.96 58.07
N THR A 406 -11.00 30.83 56.73
CA THR A 406 -11.73 31.81 55.88
C THR A 406 -11.63 31.50 54.38
N SER A 407 -12.75 31.81 53.74
CA SER A 407 -13.08 31.80 52.32
C SER A 407 -12.37 32.91 51.54
N GLN A 408 -12.03 32.70 50.25
CA GLN A 408 -12.61 33.44 49.11
C GLN A 408 -11.91 33.17 47.77
N LYS A 409 -12.74 33.38 46.73
CA LYS A 409 -12.60 33.10 45.28
C LYS A 409 -12.08 34.38 44.54
N PRO A 410 -12.02 34.42 43.19
CA PRO A 410 -10.92 35.03 42.42
C PRO A 410 -11.20 36.46 41.93
N ALA A 411 -10.15 37.15 41.48
CA ALA A 411 -10.25 38.43 40.79
C ALA A 411 -9.70 38.36 39.35
N THR A 412 -10.57 38.75 38.44
CA THR A 412 -10.38 39.16 37.05
C THR A 412 -9.56 40.46 36.98
N ILE A 413 -8.69 40.64 35.98
CA ILE A 413 -8.13 41.96 35.63
C ILE A 413 -8.29 42.23 34.13
N SER A 414 -8.82 43.41 33.88
CA SER A 414 -9.18 44.05 32.62
C SER A 414 -8.04 44.89 32.02
N SER A 415 -8.33 45.31 30.79
CA SER A 415 -7.69 46.21 29.83
C SER A 415 -7.26 47.62 30.29
N VAL A 416 -6.75 48.38 29.29
CA VAL A 416 -6.45 49.83 29.17
C VAL A 416 -4.93 50.12 29.17
N GLY A 417 -4.33 50.87 28.25
CA GLY A 417 -4.87 51.69 27.17
C GLY A 417 -3.80 52.45 26.34
N SER A 418 -4.32 53.46 25.68
CA SER A 418 -3.85 54.35 24.60
C SER A 418 -2.62 55.25 24.86
N GLY A 419 -2.04 55.74 23.76
CA GLY A 419 -1.22 56.98 23.74
C GLY A 419 -0.78 57.38 22.34
N SER A 420 -1.12 58.60 21.91
CA SER A 420 -1.01 59.13 20.54
C SER A 420 0.02 60.27 20.41
N LYS A 421 0.36 60.63 19.14
CA LYS A 421 0.50 61.99 18.53
C LYS A 421 1.89 62.49 18.04
N LYS A 422 1.88 62.80 16.72
CA LYS A 422 2.07 64.12 16.03
C LYS A 422 3.43 64.52 15.38
N ARG A 423 3.28 64.77 14.05
CA ARG A 423 3.64 65.95 13.20
C ARG A 423 5.10 66.27 12.85
N SER A 424 5.38 66.39 11.54
CA SER A 424 5.46 67.67 10.79
C SER A 424 5.60 67.47 9.27
N ALA A 425 5.05 68.42 8.49
CA ALA A 425 5.14 68.63 7.04
C ALA A 425 6.52 69.25 6.66
N GLU A 426 6.96 69.53 5.42
CA GLU A 426 6.33 69.93 4.15
C GLU A 426 7.43 69.94 3.02
N ASP A 427 6.99 70.11 1.76
CA ASP A 427 7.67 70.64 0.54
C ASP A 427 8.51 69.79 -0.46
N ASP A 428 7.83 69.50 -1.59
CA ASP A 428 8.05 69.99 -2.97
C ASP A 428 9.07 69.41 -4.00
N ASN A 429 8.48 69.19 -5.20
CA ASN A 429 8.97 69.28 -6.59
C ASN A 429 9.44 68.03 -7.41
N GLU A 430 8.50 67.53 -8.22
CA GLU A 430 8.53 67.42 -9.72
C GLU A 430 9.42 66.34 -10.44
N PRO A 431 9.22 66.00 -11.75
CA PRO A 431 8.25 64.97 -12.20
C PRO A 431 8.79 63.88 -13.17
N GLN A 432 7.87 63.00 -13.59
CA GLN A 432 7.82 62.23 -14.86
C GLN A 432 8.82 61.08 -15.11
N ARG A 433 8.30 59.84 -15.07
CA ARG A 433 8.36 58.87 -16.18
C ARG A 433 7.43 57.68 -15.92
N GLN A 434 6.24 57.72 -16.53
CA GLN A 434 5.36 56.56 -16.66
C GLN A 434 5.80 55.70 -17.85
N ARG A 435 5.89 54.39 -17.65
CA ARG A 435 5.75 53.39 -18.72
C ARG A 435 4.59 52.47 -18.34
N PRO A 436 3.73 52.06 -19.30
CA PRO A 436 2.45 51.43 -18.99
C PRO A 436 2.61 49.93 -18.76
N CYS A 437 1.99 49.42 -17.70
CA CYS A 437 1.64 48.01 -17.59
C CYS A 437 0.42 47.74 -18.48
N HIS A 438 0.47 46.62 -19.21
CA HIS A 438 -0.64 46.10 -19.99
C HIS A 438 -1.77 45.64 -19.06
N ASP A 439 -2.92 46.31 -19.13
CA ASP A 439 -4.21 45.79 -18.68
C ASP A 439 -4.62 44.62 -19.59
N LEU A 440 -4.98 43.50 -18.98
CA LEU A 440 -5.68 42.40 -19.65
C LEU A 440 -7.18 42.68 -19.54
N ASP A 441 -7.82 42.84 -20.70
CA ASP A 441 -9.26 42.95 -20.91
C ASP A 441 -10.02 41.84 -20.16
N ILE A 442 -10.84 42.25 -19.18
CA ILE A 442 -11.89 41.43 -18.62
C ILE A 442 -13.08 41.53 -19.58
N HIS A 443 -13.35 40.45 -20.31
CA HIS A 443 -14.59 40.34 -21.08
C HIS A 443 -15.80 40.37 -20.15
N GLU A 444 -16.58 41.44 -20.31
CA GLU A 444 -17.91 41.68 -19.78
C GLU A 444 -18.84 40.47 -20.05
N ILE A 445 -19.17 39.71 -19.01
CA ILE A 445 -20.22 38.69 -19.08
C ILE A 445 -21.55 39.43 -19.15
N LYS A 446 -22.14 39.49 -20.35
CA LYS A 446 -23.52 39.95 -20.54
C LYS A 446 -24.44 39.03 -19.74
N THR A 447 -25.07 39.58 -18.71
CA THR A 447 -26.25 39.01 -18.05
C THR A 447 -27.33 38.81 -19.10
N VAL A 448 -27.64 37.55 -19.41
CA VAL A 448 -28.80 37.19 -20.22
C VAL A 448 -30.02 37.49 -19.36
N GLU A 449 -30.80 38.49 -19.74
CA GLU A 449 -32.11 38.73 -19.13
C GLU A 449 -33.01 37.53 -19.46
N ASP A 450 -33.41 36.78 -18.42
CA ASP A 450 -34.36 35.68 -18.53
C ASP A 450 -35.75 36.25 -18.89
N VAL A 451 -36.04 36.29 -20.19
CA VAL A 451 -37.37 36.59 -20.70
C VAL A 451 -38.25 35.38 -20.42
N TYR A 452 -39.26 35.57 -19.55
CA TYR A 452 -40.27 34.55 -19.26
C TYR A 452 -41.02 34.15 -20.55
N HIS A 453 -40.87 32.90 -20.95
CA HIS A 453 -41.67 32.30 -22.01
C HIS A 453 -42.75 31.38 -21.40
N PRO A 454 -44.02 31.56 -21.77
CA PRO A 454 -45.09 30.68 -21.27
C PRO A 454 -44.85 29.24 -21.72
N VAL A 455 -45.04 28.32 -20.78
CA VAL A 455 -44.77 26.88 -20.96
C VAL A 455 -45.63 26.31 -22.08
N ASP A 456 -44.99 25.77 -23.11
CA ASP A 456 -45.67 25.03 -24.18
C ASP A 456 -46.20 23.71 -23.62
N LEU A 457 -47.48 23.71 -23.27
CA LEU A 457 -48.18 22.58 -22.68
C LEU A 457 -48.15 21.33 -23.59
N LYS A 458 -47.98 21.47 -24.91
CA LYS A 458 -47.84 20.32 -25.82
C LYS A 458 -46.45 19.71 -25.74
N ARG A 459 -45.40 20.53 -25.62
CA ARG A 459 -44.04 20.04 -25.35
C ARG A 459 -43.93 19.40 -23.98
N MET A 460 -44.60 19.98 -22.97
CA MET A 460 -44.64 19.42 -21.62
C MET A 460 -45.41 18.09 -21.58
N ALA A 461 -46.57 17.99 -22.23
CA ALA A 461 -47.30 16.72 -22.37
C ALA A 461 -46.47 15.66 -23.11
N LYS A 462 -45.77 16.03 -24.19
CA LYS A 462 -44.86 15.12 -24.91
C LYS A 462 -43.68 14.66 -24.05
N ALA A 463 -43.10 15.55 -23.25
CA ALA A 463 -42.03 15.22 -22.31
C ALA A 463 -42.52 14.28 -21.19
N LEU A 464 -43.72 14.52 -20.65
CA LEU A 464 -44.34 13.67 -19.63
C LEU A 464 -44.69 12.27 -20.19
N THR A 465 -45.12 12.18 -21.45
CA THR A 465 -45.41 10.90 -22.12
C THR A 465 -44.14 10.11 -22.42
N LEU A 466 -43.04 10.80 -22.77
CA LEU A 466 -41.72 10.18 -22.96
C LEU A 466 -41.08 9.75 -21.63
N SER A 467 -41.31 10.49 -20.53
CA SER A 467 -40.78 10.17 -19.20
C SER A 467 -41.35 8.86 -18.62
N GLY A 468 -42.57 8.48 -18.99
CA GLY A 468 -43.22 7.24 -18.51
C GLY A 468 -42.83 5.97 -19.27
N SER A 469 -42.04 6.05 -20.34
CA SER A 469 -41.81 4.93 -21.27
C SER A 469 -40.37 4.79 -21.79
N VAL A 470 -39.39 5.47 -21.19
CA VAL A 470 -38.00 5.05 -21.35
C VAL A 470 -37.85 3.76 -20.54
N PRO A 471 -37.59 2.58 -21.15
CA PRO A 471 -37.14 1.43 -20.37
C PRO A 471 -35.90 1.92 -19.65
N ALA A 472 -35.98 2.07 -18.32
CA ALA A 472 -34.83 2.42 -17.51
C ALA A 472 -33.71 1.50 -17.98
N SER A 473 -32.68 2.08 -18.59
CA SER A 473 -31.48 1.36 -18.98
C SER A 473 -30.93 0.84 -17.65
N SER A 474 -31.32 -0.38 -17.28
CA SER A 474 -31.00 -1.01 -16.01
C SER A 474 -29.50 -1.23 -15.87
N ARG A 475 -28.73 -0.95 -16.92
CA ARG A 475 -27.27 -0.88 -16.92
C ARG A 475 -26.69 0.37 -16.27
N GLU A 476 -27.36 1.53 -16.32
CA GLU A 476 -26.84 2.77 -15.70
C GLU A 476 -27.21 2.89 -14.22
N ALA A 477 -28.37 2.35 -13.81
CA ALA A 477 -28.79 2.34 -12.40
C ALA A 477 -28.02 1.31 -11.55
N ALA A 478 -27.27 0.38 -12.14
CA ALA A 478 -26.72 -0.80 -11.46
C ALA A 478 -25.23 -0.71 -11.03
N ALA A 479 -24.60 0.47 -11.01
CA ALA A 479 -23.14 0.52 -10.86
C ALA A 479 -22.59 1.65 -9.96
N HIS A 480 -23.41 2.25 -9.10
CA HIS A 480 -22.93 3.11 -8.03
C HIS A 480 -22.81 2.30 -6.75
N ILE A 481 -21.58 2.07 -6.30
CA ILE A 481 -21.32 1.48 -4.99
C ILE A 481 -21.17 2.65 -4.02
N THR A 482 -22.08 2.77 -3.07
CA THR A 482 -21.98 3.73 -1.97
C THR A 482 -21.58 2.98 -0.71
N GLU A 483 -20.48 3.37 -0.09
CA GLU A 483 -19.94 2.78 1.14
C GLU A 483 -19.95 3.83 2.26
N THR A 484 -20.43 3.47 3.45
CA THR A 484 -20.23 4.28 4.66
C THR A 484 -18.79 4.10 5.13
N ILE A 485 -18.13 5.19 5.49
CA ILE A 485 -16.70 5.19 5.83
C ILE A 485 -16.42 5.88 7.17
N GLU A 486 -15.35 5.42 7.81
CA GLU A 486 -14.60 6.19 8.80
C GLU A 486 -13.42 6.86 8.09
N PHE A 487 -13.31 8.18 8.20
CA PHE A 487 -12.34 9.00 7.50
C PHE A 487 -11.32 9.61 8.46
N PHE A 488 -10.04 9.40 8.18
CA PHE A 488 -8.92 9.91 8.99
C PHE A 488 -8.05 10.81 8.12
N ARG A 489 -8.08 12.11 8.40
CA ARG A 489 -7.38 13.12 7.61
C ARG A 489 -5.87 13.08 7.84
N VAL A 490 -5.09 13.18 6.76
CA VAL A 490 -3.62 13.31 6.85
C VAL A 490 -3.28 14.77 7.16
N ARG A 491 -3.19 15.11 8.45
CA ARG A 491 -2.82 16.46 8.90
C ARG A 491 -1.31 16.62 8.94
N SER A 492 -0.76 17.67 8.32
CA SER A 492 0.66 18.00 8.49
C SER A 492 0.94 18.59 9.88
N ALA A 493 2.19 18.49 10.32
CA ALA A 493 2.68 19.14 11.52
C ALA A 493 4.05 19.81 11.24
N PRO A 494 4.48 20.81 12.02
CA PRO A 494 5.84 21.32 11.92
C PRO A 494 6.87 20.22 12.16
N LEU A 495 7.96 20.21 11.39
CA LEU A 495 8.99 19.16 11.48
C LEU A 495 9.55 19.00 12.89
N SER A 496 9.74 20.10 13.64
CA SER A 496 10.18 20.06 15.05
C SER A 496 9.25 19.23 15.92
N VAL A 497 7.93 19.45 15.82
CA VAL A 497 6.91 18.73 16.58
C VAL A 497 6.92 17.25 16.21
N VAL A 498 7.05 16.92 14.92
CA VAL A 498 7.11 15.54 14.44
C VAL A 498 8.33 14.81 15.03
N LEU A 499 9.49 15.45 15.05
CA LEU A 499 10.72 14.88 15.59
C LEU A 499 10.68 14.70 17.12
N GLU A 500 10.15 15.69 17.86
CA GLU A 500 10.05 15.64 19.32
C GLU A 500 9.08 14.55 19.81
N SER A 501 7.96 14.39 19.11
CA SER A 501 6.91 13.42 19.48
C SER A 501 7.11 12.05 18.84
N ALA A 502 8.08 11.89 17.94
CA ALA A 502 8.21 10.74 17.05
C ALA A 502 6.89 10.36 16.37
N LYS A 503 6.06 11.37 16.06
CA LYS A 503 4.70 11.16 15.59
C LYS A 503 4.68 10.75 14.13
N ALA A 504 3.92 9.69 13.85
CA ALA A 504 3.54 9.29 12.51
C ALA A 504 2.04 9.59 12.31
N PHE A 505 1.58 9.54 11.06
CA PHE A 505 0.15 9.48 10.80
C PHE A 505 -0.42 8.18 11.40
N THR A 506 -1.50 8.33 12.16
CA THR A 506 -2.24 7.25 12.82
C THR A 506 -3.74 7.47 12.65
N CYS A 507 -4.51 6.39 12.50
CA CYS A 507 -5.97 6.45 12.51
C CYS A 507 -6.48 6.44 13.97
N ASP A 508 -6.36 7.57 14.66
CA ASP A 508 -6.87 7.73 16.03
C ASP A 508 -8.40 7.95 16.00
N ILE A 509 -9.12 7.24 16.86
CA ILE A 509 -10.57 7.35 17.02
C ILE A 509 -11.00 8.79 17.33
N ALA A 510 -10.16 9.55 18.05
CA ALA A 510 -10.44 10.95 18.37
C ALA A 510 -10.44 11.87 17.14
N ASP A 511 -9.73 11.50 16.07
CA ASP A 511 -9.62 12.25 14.81
C ASP A 511 -10.57 11.73 13.73
N LYS A 512 -11.46 10.79 14.07
CA LYS A 512 -12.37 10.15 13.12
C LYS A 512 -13.48 11.10 12.66
N GLU A 513 -13.58 11.27 11.35
CA GLU A 513 -14.73 11.86 10.66
C GLU A 513 -15.59 10.72 10.09
N VAL A 514 -16.92 10.85 10.08
CA VAL A 514 -17.82 9.85 9.46
C VAL A 514 -18.30 10.39 8.12
N GLY A 515 -18.43 9.53 7.10
CA GLY A 515 -18.91 9.95 5.79
C GLY A 515 -19.37 8.80 4.91
N SER A 516 -19.52 9.09 3.62
CA SER A 516 -19.78 8.10 2.57
C SER A 516 -18.90 8.35 1.34
N LEU A 517 -18.58 7.25 0.66
CA LEU A 517 -17.89 7.23 -0.62
C LEU A 517 -18.81 6.62 -1.68
N SER A 518 -19.06 7.35 -2.76
CA SER A 518 -19.78 6.84 -3.93
C SER A 518 -18.82 6.61 -5.09
N LEU A 519 -18.54 5.34 -5.40
CA LEU A 519 -17.63 4.94 -6.46
C LEU A 519 -18.32 4.94 -7.82
N LYS A 520 -17.67 5.51 -8.83
CA LYS A 520 -18.11 5.43 -10.23
C LYS A 520 -17.52 4.19 -10.89
N THR A 521 -18.10 3.02 -10.66
CA THR A 521 -17.51 1.75 -11.13
C THR A 521 -17.52 1.59 -12.66
N PHE A 522 -18.35 2.37 -13.37
CA PHE A 522 -18.43 2.36 -14.83
C PHE A 522 -17.35 3.22 -15.50
N LEU A 523 -16.71 4.14 -14.77
CA LEU A 523 -15.64 4.95 -15.35
C LEU A 523 -14.34 4.16 -15.37
N PRO A 524 -13.52 4.29 -16.43
CA PRO A 524 -12.18 3.75 -16.42
C PRO A 524 -11.38 4.31 -15.23
N PRO A 525 -10.42 3.55 -14.68
CA PRO A 525 -9.54 4.07 -13.65
C PRO A 525 -8.82 5.31 -14.19
N LEU A 526 -8.64 6.31 -13.31
CA LEU A 526 -7.84 7.51 -13.58
C LEU A 526 -6.39 7.14 -13.93
N GLY A 527 -5.89 6.05 -13.33
CA GLY A 527 -4.59 5.48 -13.62
C GLY A 527 -4.37 4.18 -12.87
N VAL A 528 -3.46 3.36 -13.37
CA VAL A 528 -3.03 2.12 -12.70
C VAL A 528 -1.51 2.13 -12.64
N GLY A 529 -0.97 2.33 -11.44
CA GLY A 529 0.45 2.31 -11.15
C GLY A 529 1.00 0.89 -11.02
N THR A 530 2.15 0.77 -10.35
CA THR A 530 2.83 -0.50 -10.09
C THR A 530 2.16 -1.30 -8.95
N PHE A 531 1.67 -0.60 -7.92
CA PHE A 531 1.07 -1.19 -6.71
C PHE A 531 -0.27 -0.57 -6.28
N LYS A 532 -0.78 0.44 -7.00
CA LYS A 532 -2.05 1.11 -6.68
C LYS A 532 -2.81 1.53 -7.93
N SER A 533 -4.13 1.55 -7.85
CA SER A 533 -5.02 2.07 -8.89
C SER A 533 -5.79 3.27 -8.36
N ALA A 534 -6.01 4.26 -9.22
CA ALA A 534 -6.75 5.47 -8.90
C ALA A 534 -8.09 5.48 -9.66
N HIS A 535 -9.17 5.86 -8.99
CA HIS A 535 -10.52 5.94 -9.54
C HIS A 535 -11.18 7.24 -9.10
N SER A 536 -12.09 7.75 -9.92
CA SER A 536 -12.94 8.87 -9.50
C SER A 536 -14.02 8.37 -8.54
N ALA A 537 -14.18 9.05 -7.41
CA ALA A 537 -15.26 8.82 -6.46
C ALA A 537 -15.84 10.16 -5.99
N TYR A 538 -16.99 10.09 -5.32
CA TYR A 538 -17.54 11.24 -4.61
C TYR A 538 -17.45 11.00 -3.10
N LEU A 539 -16.91 11.98 -2.38
CA LEU A 539 -16.81 11.99 -0.93
C LEU A 539 -17.88 12.90 -0.33
N THR A 540 -18.59 12.40 0.66
CA THR A 540 -19.51 13.19 1.49
C THR A 540 -19.18 12.96 2.95
N LEU A 541 -18.67 13.97 3.64
CA LEU A 541 -18.41 13.90 5.08
C LEU A 541 -19.61 14.45 5.87
N ALA A 542 -19.85 13.89 7.05
CA ALA A 542 -20.97 14.29 7.91
C ALA A 542 -20.83 15.73 8.43
N SER A 543 -19.59 16.19 8.62
CA SER A 543 -19.24 17.58 8.90
C SER A 543 -18.39 18.12 7.77
N LEU A 544 -18.76 19.29 7.25
CA LEU A 544 -17.96 19.94 6.21
C LEU A 544 -16.60 20.35 6.77
N SER A 545 -15.55 20.08 6.01
CA SER A 545 -14.19 20.44 6.39
C SER A 545 -13.90 21.91 6.07
N SER A 546 -13.09 22.56 6.91
CA SER A 546 -12.48 23.86 6.58
C SER A 546 -11.32 23.74 5.59
N THR A 547 -10.83 22.52 5.35
CA THR A 547 -9.80 22.24 4.34
C THR A 547 -10.45 21.89 3.00
N PRO A 548 -9.74 22.01 1.86
CA PRO A 548 -10.37 21.79 0.56
C PRO A 548 -10.89 20.35 0.37
N LEU A 549 -10.29 19.33 0.99
CA LEU A 549 -10.82 17.96 0.97
C LEU A 549 -11.97 17.77 1.97
N GLY A 550 -13.15 17.47 1.48
CA GLY A 550 -14.39 17.39 2.26
C GLY A 550 -15.06 18.75 2.51
N ALA A 551 -14.69 19.80 1.76
CA ALA A 551 -15.28 21.14 1.89
C ALA A 551 -16.74 21.22 1.39
N ALA A 552 -17.14 20.29 0.51
CA ALA A 552 -18.47 20.22 -0.08
C ALA A 552 -19.01 18.79 -0.02
N PRO A 553 -20.34 18.61 0.07
CA PRO A 553 -20.95 17.30 -0.09
C PRO A 553 -20.76 16.80 -1.53
N ASN A 554 -20.65 15.48 -1.70
CA ASN A 554 -20.39 14.82 -2.98
C ASN A 554 -19.19 15.43 -3.73
N GLN A 555 -18.13 15.78 -3.02
CA GLN A 555 -16.92 16.31 -3.61
C GLN A 555 -16.24 15.25 -4.47
N LEU A 556 -15.86 15.60 -5.70
CA LEU A 556 -15.10 14.71 -6.57
C LEU A 556 -13.69 14.51 -6.00
N VAL A 557 -13.30 13.26 -5.80
CA VAL A 557 -12.01 12.87 -5.20
C VAL A 557 -11.33 11.77 -6.02
N ALA A 558 -10.01 11.69 -5.88
CA ALA A 558 -9.23 10.57 -6.38
C ALA A 558 -9.14 9.49 -5.29
N LEU A 559 -9.83 8.38 -5.50
CA LEU A 559 -9.79 7.21 -4.63
C LEU A 559 -8.70 6.25 -5.10
N LYS A 560 -7.69 6.03 -4.27
CA LYS A 560 -6.58 5.13 -4.52
C LYS A 560 -6.71 3.84 -3.72
N ARG A 561 -6.48 2.72 -4.40
CA ARG A 561 -6.59 1.38 -3.84
C ARG A 561 -5.31 0.59 -4.09
N MET A 562 -4.80 -0.06 -3.05
CA MET A 562 -3.58 -0.87 -3.10
C MET A 562 -3.87 -2.26 -3.69
N PHE A 563 -2.93 -2.79 -4.48
CA PHE A 563 -3.00 -4.14 -5.02
C PHE A 563 -1.62 -4.79 -5.11
N THR A 564 -1.58 -6.13 -5.19
CA THR A 564 -0.36 -6.88 -5.50
C THR A 564 -0.35 -7.35 -6.95
N LYS A 565 0.77 -7.14 -7.65
CA LYS A 565 0.98 -7.57 -9.03
C LYS A 565 1.83 -8.82 -9.06
N ARG A 566 1.21 -10.00 -8.88
CA ARG A 566 1.91 -11.28 -9.05
C ARG A 566 1.81 -11.82 -10.48
N HIS A 567 0.64 -11.72 -11.13
CA HIS A 567 0.43 -11.97 -12.57
C HIS A 567 -0.91 -11.36 -13.03
N THR A 568 -1.86 -11.26 -12.11
CA THR A 568 -3.12 -10.52 -12.21
C THR A 568 -3.17 -9.47 -11.10
N LEU A 569 -4.01 -8.44 -11.26
CA LEU A 569 -4.30 -7.48 -10.20
C LEU A 569 -5.06 -8.22 -9.09
N LYS A 570 -4.35 -8.61 -8.03
CA LYS A 570 -4.96 -9.25 -6.85
C LYS A 570 -5.06 -8.22 -5.73
N ARG A 571 -6.21 -8.20 -5.07
CA ARG A 571 -6.41 -7.38 -3.87
C ARG A 571 -5.62 -7.98 -2.70
N PHE A 572 -5.06 -7.11 -1.88
CA PHE A 572 -4.58 -7.47 -0.55
C PHE A 572 -5.73 -7.94 0.36
N SER A 573 -5.39 -8.67 1.42
CA SER A 573 -6.32 -8.85 2.53
C SER A 573 -6.66 -7.48 3.15
N PRO A 574 -7.81 -7.31 3.84
CA PRO A 574 -8.18 -6.01 4.40
C PRO A 574 -7.11 -5.42 5.34
N VAL A 575 -6.45 -6.25 6.13
CA VAL A 575 -5.37 -5.85 7.05
C VAL A 575 -4.13 -5.38 6.29
N GLU A 576 -3.67 -6.14 5.29
CA GLU A 576 -2.54 -5.75 4.44
C GLU A 576 -2.87 -4.48 3.63
N GLU A 577 -4.08 -4.37 3.08
CA GLU A 577 -4.54 -3.18 2.34
C GLU A 577 -4.48 -1.95 3.25
N PHE A 578 -4.89 -2.09 4.52
CA PHE A 578 -4.82 -1.02 5.52
C PHE A 578 -3.39 -0.64 5.88
N GLN A 579 -2.51 -1.61 6.09
CA GLN A 579 -1.09 -1.35 6.35
C GLN A 579 -0.44 -0.57 5.19
N HIS A 580 -0.70 -0.98 3.94
CA HIS A 580 -0.18 -0.29 2.76
C HIS A 580 -0.79 1.11 2.59
N THR A 581 -2.10 1.25 2.81
CA THR A 581 -2.80 2.54 2.74
C THR A 581 -2.28 3.53 3.78
N THR A 582 -2.09 3.08 5.02
CA THR A 582 -1.54 3.89 6.11
C THR A 582 -0.07 4.23 5.90
N SER A 583 0.70 3.34 5.29
CA SER A 583 2.10 3.62 4.90
C SER A 583 2.17 4.74 3.87
N GLU A 584 1.28 4.73 2.87
CA GLU A 584 1.20 5.79 1.85
C GLU A 584 0.68 7.12 2.41
N ALA A 585 -0.29 7.07 3.32
CA ALA A 585 -0.72 8.25 4.09
C ALA A 585 0.42 8.85 4.92
N ASN A 586 1.27 8.00 5.51
CA ASN A 586 2.49 8.43 6.20
C ASN A 586 3.49 9.11 5.27
N LEU A 587 3.67 8.62 4.04
CA LEU A 587 4.52 9.27 3.05
C LEU A 587 4.01 10.68 2.69
N LEU A 588 2.70 10.85 2.54
CA LEU A 588 2.09 12.18 2.33
C LEU A 588 2.27 13.09 3.55
N PHE A 589 2.07 12.57 4.76
CA PHE A 589 2.32 13.29 6.01
C PHE A 589 3.74 13.85 6.08
N TRP A 590 4.75 13.01 5.82
CA TRP A 590 6.15 13.40 5.81
C TRP A 590 6.47 14.35 4.64
N GLY A 591 5.95 14.08 3.44
CA GLY A 591 6.13 14.93 2.27
C GLY A 591 5.66 16.36 2.54
N THR A 592 4.44 16.53 3.04
CA THR A 592 3.90 17.85 3.39
C THR A 592 4.70 18.52 4.50
N THR A 593 5.09 17.77 5.54
CA THR A 593 5.91 18.28 6.64
C THR A 593 7.26 18.82 6.18
N LEU A 594 7.96 18.08 5.31
CA LEU A 594 9.27 18.47 4.77
C LEU A 594 9.18 19.65 3.79
N LEU A 595 8.10 19.74 3.03
CA LEU A 595 7.84 20.90 2.18
C LEU A 595 7.57 22.16 3.02
N ASN A 596 6.77 22.05 4.09
CA ASN A 596 6.52 23.15 5.03
C ASN A 596 7.80 23.59 5.76
N PHE A 597 8.68 22.63 6.10
CA PHE A 597 10.01 22.91 6.62
C PHE A 597 10.83 23.74 5.62
N THR A 598 10.81 23.37 4.34
CA THR A 598 11.51 24.10 3.28
C THR A 598 11.00 25.55 3.15
N TYR A 599 9.68 25.76 3.17
CA TYR A 599 9.14 27.12 3.15
C TYR A 599 9.50 27.93 4.39
N SER A 600 9.60 27.29 5.55
CA SER A 600 10.03 27.95 6.77
C SER A 600 11.50 28.38 6.67
N PHE A 601 12.35 27.54 6.08
CA PHE A 601 13.72 27.89 5.72
C PHE A 601 13.79 29.09 4.76
N ILE A 602 13.00 29.08 3.67
CA ILE A 602 12.96 30.19 2.71
C ILE A 602 12.54 31.50 3.40
N ARG A 603 11.50 31.47 4.24
CA ARG A 603 11.02 32.66 4.96
C ARG A 603 12.06 33.21 5.94
N ASP A 604 12.75 32.33 6.68
CA ASP A 604 13.85 32.72 7.57
C ASP A 604 15.04 33.30 6.79
N TYR A 605 15.36 32.75 5.61
CA TYR A 605 16.38 33.31 4.75
C TYR A 605 16.00 34.72 4.27
N ILE A 606 14.77 34.92 3.79
CA ILE A 606 14.27 36.23 3.33
C ILE A 606 14.21 37.24 4.47
N SER A 607 13.85 36.84 5.70
CA SER A 607 13.79 37.80 6.82
C SER A 607 15.17 38.31 7.23
N LYS A 608 16.23 37.53 6.98
CA LYS A 608 17.62 37.87 7.30
C LYS A 608 18.35 38.62 6.18
N HIS A 609 17.80 38.63 4.97
CA HIS A 609 18.44 39.25 3.80
C HIS A 609 17.49 40.27 3.17
N SER A 610 17.98 41.49 2.91
CA SER A 610 17.17 42.61 2.45
C SER A 610 16.46 42.41 1.08
N SER A 611 16.75 41.33 0.35
CA SER A 611 16.02 40.94 -0.86
C SER A 611 16.17 39.43 -1.15
N PRO A 612 15.12 38.72 -1.61
CA PRO A 612 15.27 37.37 -2.14
C PRO A 612 16.20 37.36 -3.36
N PRO A 613 16.95 36.26 -3.61
CA PRO A 613 17.74 36.15 -4.82
C PRO A 613 16.83 36.30 -6.05
N ALA A 614 17.12 37.27 -6.91
CA ALA A 614 16.29 37.59 -8.08
C ALA A 614 16.18 36.41 -9.08
N GLU A 615 17.08 35.42 -8.97
CA GLU A 615 17.26 34.35 -9.95
C GLU A 615 16.39 33.10 -9.71
N LEU A 616 15.80 32.93 -8.52
CA LEU A 616 14.98 31.74 -8.22
C LEU A 616 13.54 32.12 -7.86
N PRO A 617 12.58 31.97 -8.79
CA PRO A 617 11.17 32.18 -8.46
C PRO A 617 10.70 31.20 -7.39
N ILE A 618 10.10 31.72 -6.32
CA ILE A 618 9.53 30.93 -5.23
C ILE A 618 8.10 30.57 -5.61
N TYR A 619 7.88 29.30 -5.94
CA TYR A 619 6.54 28.79 -6.27
C TYR A 619 5.80 28.37 -5.01
N ALA A 620 4.51 28.71 -4.91
CA ALA A 620 3.61 28.25 -3.85
C ALA A 620 3.00 26.88 -4.20
N ILE A 621 3.83 25.84 -4.21
CA ILE A 621 3.42 24.44 -4.36
C ILE A 621 3.02 23.81 -3.02
N ARG A 622 2.13 22.81 -3.08
CA ARG A 622 1.74 21.97 -1.94
C ARG A 622 1.48 20.53 -2.40
N PHE A 623 1.52 19.59 -1.46
CA PHE A 623 0.89 18.28 -1.69
C PHE A 623 -0.63 18.44 -1.67
N VAL A 624 -1.34 17.54 -2.38
CA VAL A 624 -2.80 17.45 -2.29
C VAL A 624 -3.20 17.05 -0.87
N GLU A 625 -4.33 17.57 -0.40
CA GLU A 625 -4.89 17.05 0.86
C GLU A 625 -5.34 15.61 0.67
N ALA A 626 -5.19 14.82 1.72
CA ALA A 626 -5.49 13.40 1.68
C ALA A 626 -6.07 12.89 2.99
N GLY A 627 -6.65 11.69 2.94
CA GLY A 627 -7.13 10.96 4.11
C GLY A 627 -7.23 9.46 3.86
N VAL A 628 -7.28 8.69 4.93
CA VAL A 628 -7.55 7.26 4.90
C VAL A 628 -9.03 7.03 5.16
N ALA A 629 -9.71 6.34 4.25
CA ALA A 629 -11.09 5.91 4.44
C ALA A 629 -11.13 4.41 4.76
N LEU A 630 -11.76 4.05 5.88
CA LEU A 630 -11.98 2.67 6.31
C LEU A 630 -13.44 2.30 6.10
N VAL A 631 -13.66 1.15 5.47
CA VAL A 631 -15.00 0.57 5.30
C VAL A 631 -15.08 -0.67 6.17
N HIS A 632 -16.07 -0.69 7.05
CA HIS A 632 -16.35 -1.82 7.93
C HIS A 632 -17.55 -2.61 7.45
N ASP A 633 -17.63 -3.87 7.85
CA ASP A 633 -18.83 -4.67 7.63
C ASP A 633 -19.95 -4.10 8.50
N SER A 634 -21.02 -3.63 7.86
CA SER A 634 -22.23 -3.26 8.56
C SER A 634 -22.80 -4.53 9.13
N ALA A 635 -22.54 -4.79 10.43
CA ALA A 635 -23.04 -5.97 11.11
C ALA A 635 -24.52 -6.16 10.74
N ALA A 636 -24.82 -7.23 10.00
CA ALA A 636 -26.17 -7.55 9.60
C ALA A 636 -27.02 -7.50 10.87
N THR A 637 -28.08 -6.71 10.83
CA THR A 637 -28.85 -6.12 11.93
C THR A 637 -29.57 -7.13 12.86
N GLY A 638 -29.03 -8.33 13.09
CA GLY A 638 -29.69 -9.39 13.84
C GLY A 638 -28.81 -10.34 14.66
N SER A 639 -27.48 -10.17 14.74
CA SER A 639 -26.65 -11.05 15.57
C SER A 639 -26.08 -10.30 16.79
N SER A 640 -26.60 -10.62 17.97
CA SER A 640 -26.23 -10.05 19.28
C SER A 640 -24.87 -10.53 19.83
N SER A 641 -24.04 -11.20 19.02
CA SER A 641 -22.71 -11.66 19.45
C SER A 641 -21.66 -10.56 19.29
N LYS A 642 -21.25 -9.95 20.41
CA LYS A 642 -20.08 -9.06 20.62
C LYS A 642 -19.51 -8.41 19.35
N ASN A 643 -19.98 -7.17 19.14
CA ASN A 643 -19.66 -6.22 18.07
C ASN A 643 -18.15 -5.93 17.86
N THR A 644 -17.43 -6.80 17.17
CA THR A 644 -16.19 -6.40 16.49
C THR A 644 -16.50 -6.21 15.02
N SER A 645 -16.71 -4.96 14.59
CA SER A 645 -16.87 -4.63 13.17
C SER A 645 -15.59 -5.02 12.44
N SER A 646 -15.69 -5.93 11.47
CA SER A 646 -14.51 -6.35 10.72
C SER A 646 -14.19 -5.34 9.62
N LEU A 647 -12.92 -4.94 9.53
CA LEU A 647 -12.45 -4.08 8.46
C LEU A 647 -12.58 -4.81 7.11
N LEU A 648 -13.33 -4.24 6.18
CA LEU A 648 -13.51 -4.80 4.84
C LEU A 648 -12.53 -4.23 3.84
N ARG A 649 -12.30 -2.91 3.89
CA ARG A 649 -11.52 -2.18 2.91
C ARG A 649 -10.86 -0.96 3.51
N SER A 650 -9.74 -0.55 2.91
CA SER A 650 -9.17 0.77 3.14
C SER A 650 -8.83 1.42 1.81
N TYR A 651 -8.96 2.75 1.78
CA TYR A 651 -8.64 3.57 0.62
C TYR A 651 -7.82 4.77 1.05
N LEU A 652 -6.90 5.20 0.18
CA LEU A 652 -6.30 6.52 0.26
C LEU A 652 -7.14 7.47 -0.61
N ILE A 653 -7.69 8.51 -0.02
CA ILE A 653 -8.51 9.51 -0.71
C ILE A 653 -7.70 10.79 -0.84
N GLU A 654 -7.62 11.33 -2.05
CA GLU A 654 -6.93 12.59 -2.35
C GLU A 654 -7.87 13.57 -3.03
N GLU A 655 -7.55 14.86 -2.92
CA GLU A 655 -8.17 15.90 -3.74
C GLU A 655 -8.08 15.56 -5.24
N MET A 656 -9.17 15.77 -5.97
CA MET A 656 -9.14 15.67 -7.42
C MET A 656 -8.43 16.90 -8.01
N ILE A 657 -7.40 16.67 -8.82
CA ILE A 657 -6.76 17.74 -9.59
C ILE A 657 -7.48 17.86 -10.94
N GLU A 658 -8.11 19.00 -11.20
CA GLU A 658 -8.94 19.23 -12.41
C GLU A 658 -8.11 19.39 -13.71
N THR A 659 -6.78 19.38 -13.61
CA THR A 659 -5.88 19.57 -14.76
C THR A 659 -5.85 18.35 -15.67
N ARG A 660 -5.81 18.58 -16.99
CA ARG A 660 -5.82 17.50 -17.99
C ARG A 660 -4.50 16.72 -18.11
N LYS A 661 -3.38 17.24 -17.60
CA LYS A 661 -2.05 16.62 -17.76
C LYS A 661 -1.33 16.56 -16.41
N PHE A 662 -1.19 15.35 -15.86
CA PHE A 662 -0.33 15.09 -14.70
C PHE A 662 1.13 15.01 -15.18
N VAL A 663 2.00 15.89 -14.68
CA VAL A 663 3.40 15.99 -15.11
C VAL A 663 4.33 15.57 -13.99
N LYS A 664 5.31 14.72 -14.32
CA LYS A 664 6.40 14.35 -13.42
C LYS A 664 7.56 15.31 -13.63
N PHE A 665 7.92 16.09 -12.61
CA PHE A 665 8.98 17.10 -12.70
C PHE A 665 10.39 16.54 -12.46
N ILE A 666 10.52 15.54 -11.58
CA ILE A 666 11.80 14.93 -11.17
C ILE A 666 11.63 13.41 -11.15
N ASN A 667 12.63 12.68 -11.66
CA ASN A 667 12.57 11.21 -11.75
C ASN A 667 13.04 10.50 -10.48
N ASN A 668 12.49 9.30 -10.27
CA ASN A 668 12.85 8.14 -9.43
C ASN A 668 14.32 7.79 -9.23
N ASN A 669 15.22 8.39 -9.98
CA ASN A 669 16.63 7.99 -10.06
C ASN A 669 17.54 9.17 -10.37
N SER A 670 17.03 10.39 -10.28
CA SER A 670 17.72 11.61 -10.67
C SER A 670 17.34 12.75 -9.73
N ALA A 671 18.33 13.51 -9.30
CA ALA A 671 18.11 14.79 -8.62
C ALA A 671 17.94 15.96 -9.61
N LEU A 672 17.97 15.68 -10.91
CA LEU A 672 17.81 16.67 -11.98
C LEU A 672 16.36 16.71 -12.50
N PRO A 673 15.91 17.87 -13.00
CA PRO A 673 14.66 17.98 -13.73
C PRO A 673 14.55 16.96 -14.86
N VAL A 674 13.33 16.52 -15.17
CA VAL A 674 13.07 15.69 -16.35
C VAL A 674 13.46 16.47 -17.62
N ALA A 675 14.32 15.90 -18.45
CA ALA A 675 14.90 16.58 -19.61
C ALA A 675 13.86 16.97 -20.69
N SER A 676 12.70 16.31 -20.71
CA SER A 676 11.62 16.54 -21.67
C SER A 676 10.49 17.42 -21.14
N LEU A 677 10.77 18.28 -20.16
CA LEU A 677 9.77 19.23 -19.64
C LEU A 677 9.55 20.38 -20.60
N ASP A 678 8.29 20.82 -20.67
CA ASP A 678 7.93 22.05 -21.36
C ASP A 678 8.74 23.22 -20.73
N PRO A 679 9.32 24.14 -21.51
CA PRO A 679 10.21 25.20 -20.98
C PRO A 679 9.58 26.04 -19.86
N GLU A 680 8.26 26.24 -19.89
CA GLU A 680 7.51 26.97 -18.85
C GLU A 680 7.43 26.21 -17.51
N LEU A 681 7.52 24.87 -17.55
CA LEU A 681 7.48 24.00 -16.37
C LEU A 681 8.88 23.75 -15.78
N TYR A 682 9.94 24.04 -16.54
CA TYR A 682 11.31 23.80 -16.11
C TYR A 682 11.70 24.59 -14.84
N PRO A 683 11.36 25.89 -14.68
CA PRO A 683 11.62 26.61 -13.44
C PRO A 683 10.96 25.99 -12.20
N ILE A 684 9.77 25.40 -12.34
CA ILE A 684 9.09 24.67 -11.25
C ILE A 684 9.90 23.42 -10.87
N ALA A 685 10.42 22.69 -11.86
CA ALA A 685 11.28 21.54 -11.59
C ALA A 685 12.59 21.93 -10.89
N VAL A 686 13.21 23.04 -11.29
CA VAL A 686 14.41 23.57 -10.62
C VAL A 686 14.09 23.95 -9.17
N PHE A 687 12.96 24.61 -8.92
CA PHE A 687 12.51 24.91 -7.56
C PHE A 687 12.29 23.63 -6.74
N LEU A 688 11.68 22.60 -7.32
CA LEU A 688 11.52 21.30 -6.66
C LEU A 688 12.88 20.66 -6.32
N CYS A 689 13.86 20.69 -7.23
CA CYS A 689 15.23 20.23 -6.93
C CYS A 689 15.86 21.01 -5.77
N PHE A 690 15.66 22.32 -5.72
CA PHE A 690 16.08 23.16 -4.60
C PHE A 690 15.42 22.71 -3.28
N THR A 691 14.10 22.43 -3.28
CA THR A 691 13.43 21.94 -2.08
C THR A 691 14.00 20.62 -1.58
N GLN A 692 14.30 19.67 -2.48
CA GLN A 692 14.95 18.41 -2.14
C GLN A 692 16.35 18.62 -1.56
N HIS A 693 17.11 19.57 -2.11
CA HIS A 693 18.44 19.89 -1.62
C HIS A 693 18.41 20.47 -0.21
N VAL A 694 17.52 21.43 0.07
CA VAL A 694 17.34 22.00 1.41
C VAL A 694 16.98 20.91 2.42
N GLN A 695 16.05 20.02 2.06
CA GLN A 695 15.66 18.90 2.92
C GLN A 695 16.85 17.98 3.19
N TYR A 696 17.62 17.62 2.16
CA TYR A 696 18.79 16.75 2.32
C TYR A 696 19.83 17.37 3.26
N GLU A 697 20.29 18.58 2.96
CA GLU A 697 21.38 19.20 3.70
C GLU A 697 20.97 19.49 5.14
N HIS A 698 19.77 20.06 5.36
CA HIS A 698 19.36 20.48 6.70
C HIS A 698 18.82 19.36 7.58
N THR A 699 18.52 18.18 7.02
CA THR A 699 18.22 16.98 7.83
C THR A 699 19.46 16.17 8.16
N GLY A 700 20.67 16.73 7.94
CA GLY A 700 21.92 15.99 8.13
C GLY A 700 22.05 14.81 7.17
N LYS A 701 21.51 14.96 5.95
CA LYS A 701 21.56 13.97 4.86
C LYS A 701 20.76 12.70 5.12
N LEU A 702 19.80 12.75 6.05
CA LEU A 702 18.99 11.60 6.44
C LEU A 702 17.74 11.44 5.56
N VAL A 703 17.14 12.54 5.11
CA VAL A 703 15.83 12.51 4.45
C VAL A 703 15.77 13.47 3.27
N ILE A 704 15.12 13.03 2.18
CA ILE A 704 14.57 13.92 1.15
C ILE A 704 13.13 13.53 0.87
N ALA A 705 12.25 14.52 0.69
CA ALA A 705 10.92 14.28 0.17
C ALA A 705 11.02 14.02 -1.32
N TRP A 706 10.53 12.85 -1.73
CA TRP A 706 10.52 12.45 -3.11
C TRP A 706 9.29 11.61 -3.38
N THR A 707 8.77 11.70 -4.58
CA THR A 707 7.65 10.85 -5.01
C THR A 707 8.19 9.47 -5.38
N PRO A 708 7.89 8.39 -4.65
CA PRO A 708 8.05 7.03 -5.17
C PRO A 708 7.05 6.78 -6.31
N ASP A 709 7.43 5.92 -7.27
CA ASP A 709 6.70 5.60 -8.51
C ASP A 709 5.53 4.64 -8.26
#